data_AF-A0A7X4FBC1-F1
#
_entry.id   AF-A0A7X4FBC1-F1
#
_cell.length_a   1.000
_cell.length_b   1.000
_cell.length_c   1.000
_cell.angle_alpha   90.00
_cell.angle_beta   90.00
_cell.angle_gamma   90.00
#
_symmetry.space_group_name_H-M   'P 1'
#
loop_
_entity.id
_entity.type
_entity.pdbx_description
1 polymer ?
#
loop_
_entity_poly.entity_id
_entity_poly.type
_entity_poly.pdbx_seq_one_letter_code
_entity_poly.pdbx_strand_id
1 'polypeptide(L)'
;MPLTKTKQILIHLFMFSVTVCLIFPPTAPAQTVNVPDTGLRAAINETLDKTPSAAITADEMATLDQLDAVDRSIRDLNGLEAAANLRSVELRHNLISDLSPLTRLIQLHHINVEDNVISDLSPLSGLINLEELHVHHNLISDLSPIKGLINLRELNISHNVITDLSPISDLIRLDRVLMSENPLADLSPLTGLISLRRFHSSGTPILNLSALTKLPKLQELDIGSGEISDLSVLEGFTTLRELYLADNEISDLSPLATLTGLTHLNLENNQISDVSPLASLSNLTRIELQDNEIVDFSPLDVFPESVTIVGNNNPGFAGNAPKIQGPWLWVIVPTNGLSGSRAAASQTDFLSQVSGGSMTELRIARQGAMEGDAVGDKVWTLGRIPRKGGNNINELVNTIGLGTGNIDHHVVYGSINLDSPRVQNTRMFVGSGDAVKVWLNGTLVHTNAVDRDADGYKENFPVTLRAGTNALLIAVYEGEGWWSGFFGFESGTDYTVWTQSPPTPIGFVRVADVNEDGIVSILDLIFVARDFERNKPTNPRSDVNGDGRVNILDLNFVASNIDATIPAAPSNFIFGQLSPETLRAWIAQAHAENDGSLAFQQGIASLQRLLAALMPRETQLLANYPNPFNPETWIPYQLATAADVQIRIYAANGTLVRILDFGHQPAGIYQQRDRAAYWDGKNEMGESVASGVYFYTLSTESTRDSVTAGDFTATRKMLIAK
;
A
#
# COMPACT_ATOMS: atom_id res chain seq x y z
N MET A 1 74.68 -8.54 -61.10
CA MET A 1 73.89 -7.57 -60.29
C MET A 1 72.44 -7.69 -60.69
N PRO A 2 71.54 -8.12 -59.79
CA PRO A 2 70.12 -8.29 -60.10
C PRO A 2 69.40 -6.94 -60.04
N LEU A 3 68.64 -6.60 -61.09
CA LEU A 3 67.60 -5.58 -61.00
C LEU A 3 66.48 -6.12 -60.11
N THR A 4 66.06 -5.29 -59.16
CA THR A 4 65.08 -5.57 -58.12
C THR A 4 63.66 -5.76 -58.66
N LYS A 5 62.85 -6.51 -57.90
CA LYS A 5 61.47 -7.00 -58.11
C LYS A 5 60.43 -5.98 -58.61
N THR A 6 60.76 -4.71 -58.81
CA THR A 6 59.79 -3.64 -59.09
C THR A 6 59.41 -3.52 -60.57
N LYS A 7 60.10 -4.20 -61.50
CA LYS A 7 59.81 -4.13 -62.96
C LYS A 7 59.16 -5.37 -63.60
N GLN A 8 58.88 -6.42 -62.82
CA GLN A 8 58.08 -7.58 -63.31
C GLN A 8 56.60 -7.51 -62.94
N ILE A 9 56.19 -6.64 -62.01
CA ILE A 9 54.79 -6.48 -61.59
C ILE A 9 54.01 -5.51 -62.51
N LEU A 10 54.68 -4.60 -63.23
CA LEU A 10 54.01 -3.64 -64.10
C LEU A 10 53.52 -4.20 -65.46
N ILE A 11 53.98 -5.39 -65.87
CA ILE A 11 53.55 -6.02 -67.13
C ILE A 11 52.46 -7.09 -66.91
N HIS A 12 52.27 -7.57 -65.68
CA HIS A 12 51.14 -8.45 -65.32
C HIS A 12 49.91 -7.70 -64.79
N LEU A 13 50.05 -6.43 -64.35
CA LEU A 13 48.89 -5.59 -64.02
C LEU A 13 48.22 -4.96 -65.25
N PHE A 14 48.95 -4.79 -66.36
CA PHE A 14 48.40 -4.19 -67.58
C PHE A 14 47.63 -5.18 -68.48
N MET A 15 47.80 -6.49 -68.24
CA MET A 15 47.10 -7.58 -68.95
C MET A 15 45.99 -8.26 -68.12
N PHE A 16 45.70 -7.77 -66.90
CA PHE A 16 44.48 -8.11 -66.16
C PHE A 16 43.44 -6.98 -66.20
N SER A 17 43.85 -5.78 -66.63
CA SER A 17 43.02 -4.57 -66.76
C SER A 17 42.15 -4.53 -68.03
N VAL A 18 42.23 -5.52 -68.93
CA VAL A 18 41.51 -5.48 -70.24
C VAL A 18 40.58 -6.68 -70.46
N THR A 19 40.48 -7.64 -69.51
CA THR A 19 39.59 -8.82 -69.66
C THR A 19 38.53 -8.97 -68.55
N VAL A 20 38.40 -7.99 -67.65
CA VAL A 20 37.25 -7.86 -66.72
C VAL A 20 36.37 -6.63 -67.08
N CYS A 21 36.55 -6.08 -68.28
CA CYS A 21 35.71 -4.98 -68.81
C CYS A 21 34.48 -5.46 -69.62
N LEU A 22 34.09 -6.75 -69.56
CA LEU A 22 33.02 -7.30 -70.42
C LEU A 22 32.05 -8.29 -69.75
N ILE A 23 31.97 -8.38 -68.42
CA ILE A 23 31.04 -9.34 -67.73
C ILE A 23 29.98 -8.67 -66.83
N PHE A 24 30.08 -7.37 -66.56
CA PHE A 24 28.95 -6.63 -66.00
C PHE A 24 28.52 -5.59 -67.04
N PRO A 25 27.27 -5.62 -67.54
CA PRO A 25 26.73 -4.43 -68.19
C PRO A 25 26.87 -3.27 -67.18
N PRO A 26 27.18 -2.03 -67.62
CA PRO A 26 27.11 -0.89 -66.71
C PRO A 26 25.72 -0.92 -66.09
N THR A 27 25.64 -1.15 -64.78
CA THR A 27 24.42 -0.92 -64.00
C THR A 27 23.95 0.46 -64.40
N ALA A 28 22.73 0.54 -64.94
CA ALA A 28 22.10 1.82 -65.24
C ALA A 28 22.30 2.72 -64.01
N PRO A 29 22.67 4.00 -64.19
CA PRO A 29 22.91 4.88 -63.05
C PRO A 29 21.68 4.82 -62.15
N ALA A 30 21.88 4.44 -60.89
CA ALA A 30 20.81 4.31 -59.92
C ALA A 30 19.99 5.60 -59.93
N GLN A 31 18.69 5.49 -60.22
CA GLN A 31 17.84 6.65 -60.38
C GLN A 31 17.79 7.41 -59.04
N THR A 32 18.40 8.59 -59.00
CA THR A 32 18.43 9.42 -57.80
C THR A 32 17.05 10.04 -57.58
N VAL A 33 16.56 9.98 -56.35
CA VAL A 33 15.31 10.60 -55.92
C VAL A 33 15.61 12.03 -55.47
N ASN A 34 14.84 12.99 -55.99
CA ASN A 34 14.98 14.39 -55.62
C ASN A 34 14.19 14.67 -54.34
N VAL A 35 14.89 14.90 -53.23
CA VAL A 35 14.31 15.33 -51.95
C VAL A 35 14.81 16.77 -51.68
N PRO A 36 14.03 17.79 -52.06
CA PRO A 36 14.47 19.19 -52.00
C PRO A 36 14.54 19.72 -50.57
N ASP A 37 13.62 19.30 -49.70
CA ASP A 37 13.61 19.70 -48.28
C ASP A 37 14.79 19.07 -47.54
N THR A 38 15.59 19.91 -46.89
CA THR A 38 16.82 19.47 -46.23
C THR A 38 16.55 18.69 -44.95
N GLY A 39 15.46 19.00 -44.23
CA GLY A 39 15.05 18.30 -43.02
C GLY A 39 14.56 16.89 -43.36
N LEU A 40 13.72 16.79 -44.39
CA LEU A 40 13.23 15.51 -44.88
C LEU A 40 14.37 14.65 -45.45
N ARG A 41 15.24 15.25 -46.26
CA ARG A 41 16.40 14.53 -46.81
C ARG A 41 17.33 14.04 -45.70
N ALA A 42 17.54 14.84 -44.66
CA ALA A 42 18.34 14.43 -43.52
C ALA A 42 17.70 13.25 -42.78
N ALA A 43 16.38 13.30 -42.52
CA ALA A 43 15.64 12.21 -41.87
C ALA A 43 15.70 10.90 -42.67
N ILE A 44 15.49 10.99 -43.99
CA ILE A 44 15.58 9.83 -44.89
C ILE A 44 17.00 9.26 -44.88
N ASN A 45 18.03 10.10 -45.05
CA ASN A 45 19.41 9.63 -45.03
C ASN A 45 19.79 9.02 -43.68
N GLU A 46 19.33 9.59 -42.57
CA GLU A 46 19.54 9.03 -41.23
C GLU A 46 18.89 7.65 -41.10
N THR A 47 17.65 7.49 -41.58
CA THR A 47 16.96 6.18 -41.62
C THR A 47 17.68 5.15 -42.48
N LEU A 48 18.42 5.61 -43.50
CA LEU A 48 19.22 4.78 -44.40
C LEU A 48 20.67 4.61 -43.94
N ASP A 49 21.05 5.06 -42.74
CA ASP A 49 22.43 5.04 -42.21
C ASP A 49 23.44 5.79 -43.09
N LYS A 50 23.02 6.93 -43.66
CA LYS A 50 23.78 7.78 -44.57
C LYS A 50 24.02 9.17 -44.01
N THR A 51 24.99 9.89 -44.59
CA THR A 51 25.21 11.29 -44.24
C THR A 51 24.03 12.15 -44.70
N PRO A 52 23.67 13.25 -43.98
CA PRO A 52 22.43 14.00 -44.25
C PRO A 52 22.28 14.57 -45.67
N SER A 53 23.40 14.75 -46.39
CA SER A 53 23.43 15.27 -47.75
C SER A 53 23.78 14.22 -48.81
N ALA A 54 23.85 12.93 -48.45
CA ALA A 54 24.11 11.87 -49.41
C ALA A 54 22.97 11.81 -50.45
N ALA A 55 23.33 11.45 -51.69
CA ALA A 55 22.33 11.21 -52.74
C ALA A 55 21.53 9.96 -52.38
N ILE A 56 20.19 10.04 -52.49
CA ILE A 56 19.27 8.95 -52.20
C ILE A 56 18.81 8.35 -53.53
N THR A 57 18.84 7.02 -53.65
CA THR A 57 18.40 6.29 -54.84
C THR A 57 16.99 5.74 -54.67
N ALA A 58 16.30 5.43 -55.78
CA ALA A 58 14.97 4.86 -55.76
C ALA A 58 14.93 3.48 -55.05
N ASP A 59 15.98 2.67 -55.21
CA ASP A 59 16.09 1.37 -54.56
C ASP A 59 16.20 1.51 -53.04
N GLU A 60 16.96 2.50 -52.55
CA GLU A 60 17.05 2.82 -51.12
C GLU A 60 15.72 3.36 -50.58
N MET A 61 15.03 4.24 -51.31
CA MET A 61 13.69 4.70 -50.90
C MET A 61 12.72 3.53 -50.76
N ALA A 62 12.79 2.55 -51.67
CA ALA A 62 11.95 1.36 -51.62
C ALA A 62 12.25 0.46 -50.41
N THR A 63 13.39 0.60 -49.71
CA THR A 63 13.65 -0.14 -48.47
C THR A 63 13.01 0.47 -47.24
N LEU A 64 12.56 1.74 -47.31
CA LEU A 64 11.92 2.41 -46.18
C LEU A 64 10.55 1.77 -45.90
N ASP A 65 10.37 1.27 -44.68
CA ASP A 65 9.08 0.83 -44.14
C ASP A 65 8.59 1.73 -43.00
N GLN A 66 9.50 2.50 -42.38
CA GLN A 66 9.20 3.53 -41.39
C GLN A 66 10.06 4.76 -41.64
N LEU A 67 9.56 5.93 -41.25
CA LEU A 67 10.32 7.19 -41.29
C LEU A 67 9.96 8.04 -40.06
N ASP A 68 10.98 8.36 -39.27
CA ASP A 68 10.90 9.35 -38.19
C ASP A 68 11.56 10.66 -38.63
N ALA A 69 10.75 11.71 -38.71
CA ALA A 69 11.16 13.03 -39.15
C ALA A 69 10.54 14.14 -38.28
N VAL A 70 10.37 13.88 -36.98
CA VAL A 70 9.83 14.83 -35.99
C VAL A 70 10.76 16.02 -35.78
N ASP A 71 10.19 17.23 -35.69
CA ASP A 71 10.89 18.49 -35.35
C ASP A 71 12.12 18.78 -36.24
N ARG A 72 11.88 18.80 -37.56
CA ARG A 72 12.93 19.01 -38.57
C ARG A 72 12.67 20.21 -39.48
N SER A 73 11.71 21.05 -39.11
CA SER A 73 11.30 22.24 -39.89
C SER A 73 10.92 21.91 -41.35
N ILE A 74 10.41 20.70 -41.59
CA ILE A 74 10.04 20.19 -42.90
C ILE A 74 8.84 20.97 -43.43
N ARG A 75 8.90 21.39 -44.69
CA ARG A 75 7.80 22.07 -45.40
C ARG A 75 7.33 21.32 -46.62
N ASP A 76 8.23 20.58 -47.26
CA ASP A 76 8.00 19.93 -48.54
C ASP A 76 8.28 18.42 -48.44
N LEU A 77 7.26 17.61 -48.75
CA LEU A 77 7.33 16.14 -48.74
C LEU A 77 7.79 15.53 -50.07
N ASN A 78 8.09 16.35 -51.09
CA ASN A 78 8.51 15.86 -52.40
C ASN A 78 9.71 14.91 -52.31
N GLY A 79 9.62 13.82 -53.09
CA GLY A 79 10.56 12.71 -53.09
C GLY A 79 10.10 11.55 -52.21
N LEU A 80 9.27 11.79 -51.18
CA LEU A 80 8.76 10.73 -50.30
C LEU A 80 7.83 9.75 -51.03
N GLU A 81 7.20 10.17 -52.14
CA GLU A 81 6.38 9.30 -53.00
C GLU A 81 7.15 8.09 -53.58
N ALA A 82 8.49 8.12 -53.55
CA ALA A 82 9.35 7.01 -53.95
C ALA A 82 9.45 5.89 -52.89
N ALA A 83 9.06 6.15 -51.64
CA ALA A 83 9.10 5.18 -50.55
C ALA A 83 7.89 4.24 -50.57
N ALA A 84 7.72 3.48 -51.66
CA ALA A 84 6.49 2.71 -51.94
C ALA A 84 6.12 1.64 -50.89
N ASN A 85 7.07 1.23 -50.04
CA ASN A 85 6.88 0.24 -48.98
C ASN A 85 6.65 0.86 -47.59
N LEU A 86 6.59 2.20 -47.51
CA LEU A 86 6.42 2.92 -46.25
C LEU A 86 5.09 2.54 -45.57
N ARG A 87 5.17 2.17 -44.29
CA ARG A 87 4.05 1.74 -43.45
C ARG A 87 3.76 2.70 -42.32
N SER A 88 4.77 3.40 -41.81
CA SER A 88 4.63 4.37 -40.73
C SER A 88 5.40 5.63 -41.05
N VAL A 89 4.80 6.79 -40.78
CA VAL A 89 5.48 8.08 -40.95
C VAL A 89 5.18 9.01 -39.77
N GLU A 90 6.23 9.48 -39.11
CA GLU A 90 6.19 10.45 -38.01
C GLU A 90 6.73 11.80 -38.50
N LEU A 91 5.85 12.77 -38.65
CA LEU A 91 6.14 14.10 -39.24
C LEU A 91 5.71 15.23 -38.30
N ARG A 92 5.61 14.96 -36.99
CA ARG A 92 5.12 15.91 -36.00
C ARG A 92 6.02 17.13 -35.82
N HIS A 93 5.44 18.24 -35.37
CA HIS A 93 6.15 19.50 -35.08
C HIS A 93 6.94 19.98 -36.31
N ASN A 94 6.28 20.09 -37.46
CA ASN A 94 6.87 20.57 -38.71
C ASN A 94 6.01 21.70 -39.29
N LEU A 95 6.22 22.04 -40.57
CA LEU A 95 5.55 23.15 -41.25
C LEU A 95 4.94 22.67 -42.57
N ILE A 96 4.47 21.43 -42.61
CA ILE A 96 3.91 20.77 -43.79
C ILE A 96 2.49 21.29 -44.01
N SER A 97 2.17 21.64 -45.25
CA SER A 97 0.81 21.99 -45.69
C SER A 97 0.27 21.09 -46.80
N ASP A 98 1.16 20.41 -47.54
CA ASP A 98 0.81 19.59 -48.71
C ASP A 98 1.17 18.13 -48.47
N LEU A 99 0.15 17.27 -48.44
CA LEU A 99 0.28 15.81 -48.29
C LEU A 99 0.29 15.07 -49.63
N SER A 100 0.27 15.77 -50.78
CA SER A 100 0.21 15.16 -52.11
C SER A 100 1.24 14.03 -52.34
N PRO A 101 2.50 14.13 -51.87
CA PRO A 101 3.48 13.04 -51.97
C PRO A 101 3.06 11.73 -51.31
N LEU A 102 2.12 11.75 -50.35
CA LEU A 102 1.62 10.54 -49.67
C LEU A 102 0.57 9.78 -50.49
N THR A 103 -0.02 10.38 -51.53
CA THR A 103 -1.21 9.85 -52.24
C THR A 103 -1.09 8.40 -52.72
N ARG A 104 0.12 7.94 -53.05
CA ARG A 104 0.37 6.60 -53.60
C ARG A 104 1.04 5.64 -52.62
N LEU A 105 1.28 6.06 -51.38
CA LEU A 105 1.91 5.25 -50.36
C LEU A 105 0.88 4.32 -49.70
N ILE A 106 0.25 3.47 -50.51
CA ILE A 106 -0.89 2.63 -50.13
C ILE A 106 -0.56 1.58 -49.05
N GLN A 107 0.71 1.41 -48.71
CA GLN A 107 1.16 0.53 -47.62
C GLN A 107 1.14 1.23 -46.24
N LEU A 108 0.81 2.52 -46.17
CA LEU A 108 0.72 3.25 -44.91
C LEU A 108 -0.39 2.68 -44.03
N HIS A 109 -0.02 2.37 -42.78
CA HIS A 109 -0.89 1.96 -41.69
C HIS A 109 -0.95 3.04 -40.60
N HIS A 110 0.12 3.82 -40.43
CA HIS A 110 0.20 4.89 -39.44
C HIS A 110 0.73 6.18 -40.07
N ILE A 111 -0.02 7.27 -39.88
CA ILE A 111 0.41 8.62 -40.23
C ILE A 111 0.24 9.53 -39.01
N ASN A 112 1.33 10.16 -38.60
CA ASN A 112 1.31 11.21 -37.59
C ASN A 112 1.88 12.51 -38.14
N VAL A 113 1.00 13.50 -38.29
CA VAL A 113 1.30 14.85 -38.80
C VAL A 113 0.79 15.92 -37.83
N GLU A 114 0.80 15.60 -36.53
CA GLU A 114 0.53 16.56 -35.45
C GLU A 114 1.35 17.85 -35.59
N ASP A 115 0.76 18.98 -35.21
CA ASP A 115 1.42 20.29 -35.15
C ASP A 115 2.14 20.63 -36.45
N ASN A 116 1.30 20.86 -37.47
CA ASN A 116 1.68 21.27 -38.81
C ASN A 116 0.69 22.34 -39.29
N VAL A 117 0.65 22.63 -40.59
CA VAL A 117 -0.24 23.64 -41.19
C VAL A 117 -1.13 23.03 -42.28
N ILE A 118 -1.60 21.80 -42.04
CA ILE A 118 -2.41 21.01 -42.98
C ILE A 118 -3.87 21.45 -42.88
N SER A 119 -4.52 21.60 -44.03
CA SER A 119 -5.96 21.84 -44.14
C SER A 119 -6.68 20.89 -45.10
N ASP A 120 -5.94 20.20 -45.99
CA ASP A 120 -6.48 19.30 -47.00
C ASP A 120 -6.03 17.85 -46.77
N LEU A 121 -7.00 16.97 -46.52
CA LEU A 121 -6.78 15.53 -46.37
C LEU A 121 -7.04 14.73 -47.66
N SER A 122 -7.38 15.38 -48.78
CA SER A 122 -7.65 14.71 -50.07
C SER A 122 -6.57 13.71 -50.51
N PRO A 123 -5.27 13.98 -50.32
CA PRO A 123 -4.21 13.02 -50.62
C PRO A 123 -4.33 11.68 -49.87
N LEU A 124 -5.01 11.64 -48.71
CA LEU A 124 -5.12 10.44 -47.89
C LEU A 124 -6.28 9.51 -48.31
N SER A 125 -7.19 9.98 -49.18
CA SER A 125 -8.45 9.29 -49.50
C SER A 125 -8.33 7.87 -50.05
N GLY A 126 -7.19 7.54 -50.67
CA GLY A 126 -6.91 6.22 -51.23
C GLY A 126 -6.15 5.26 -50.29
N LEU A 127 -5.75 5.71 -49.10
CA LEU A 127 -4.87 4.96 -48.20
C LEU A 127 -5.65 3.96 -47.33
N ILE A 128 -6.40 3.05 -47.97
CA ILE A 128 -7.36 2.17 -47.31
C ILE A 128 -6.78 1.23 -46.24
N ASN A 129 -5.45 1.06 -46.18
CA ASN A 129 -4.76 0.26 -45.15
C ASN A 129 -4.47 1.04 -43.87
N LEU A 130 -4.79 2.35 -43.83
CA LEU A 130 -4.55 3.19 -42.68
C LEU A 130 -5.34 2.69 -41.47
N GLU A 131 -4.64 2.45 -40.36
CA GLU A 131 -5.17 2.03 -39.07
C GLU A 131 -5.12 3.18 -38.05
N GLU A 132 -4.13 4.07 -38.13
CA GLU A 132 -3.90 5.16 -37.19
C GLU A 132 -3.64 6.49 -37.94
N LEU A 133 -4.44 7.52 -37.65
CA LEU A 133 -4.32 8.84 -38.24
C LEU A 133 -4.34 9.93 -37.16
N HIS A 134 -3.20 10.60 -36.98
CA HIS A 134 -3.02 11.70 -36.04
C HIS A 134 -2.79 13.00 -36.82
N VAL A 135 -3.78 13.89 -36.77
CA VAL A 135 -3.80 15.17 -37.50
C VAL A 135 -4.16 16.34 -36.58
N HIS A 136 -4.08 16.15 -35.27
CA HIS A 136 -4.32 17.21 -34.30
C HIS A 136 -3.36 18.39 -34.40
N HIS A 137 -3.78 19.56 -33.90
CA HIS A 137 -3.04 20.82 -34.03
C HIS A 137 -2.75 21.18 -35.49
N ASN A 138 -3.80 21.27 -36.30
CA ASN A 138 -3.75 21.66 -37.71
C ASN A 138 -4.92 22.60 -38.04
N LEU A 139 -5.26 22.76 -39.31
CA LEU A 139 -6.31 23.67 -39.81
C LEU A 139 -7.39 22.91 -40.61
N ILE A 140 -7.67 21.67 -40.23
CA ILE A 140 -8.59 20.78 -40.95
C ILE A 140 -10.04 21.15 -40.60
N SER A 141 -10.89 21.22 -41.62
CA SER A 141 -12.35 21.41 -41.48
C SER A 141 -13.17 20.32 -42.15
N ASP A 142 -12.61 19.61 -43.13
CA ASP A 142 -13.32 18.60 -43.93
C ASP A 142 -12.73 17.20 -43.73
N LEU A 143 -13.57 16.29 -43.22
CA LEU A 143 -13.24 14.87 -43.04
C LEU A 143 -13.72 13.99 -44.20
N SER A 144 -14.37 14.54 -45.23
CA SER A 144 -14.85 13.79 -46.39
C SER A 144 -13.79 12.89 -47.04
N PRO A 145 -12.51 13.31 -47.15
CA PRO A 145 -11.46 12.46 -47.69
C PRO A 145 -11.25 11.15 -46.93
N ILE A 146 -11.49 11.11 -45.62
CA ILE A 146 -11.21 9.92 -44.80
C ILE A 146 -12.40 8.95 -44.67
N LYS A 147 -13.54 9.26 -45.29
CA LYS A 147 -14.76 8.43 -45.23
C LYS A 147 -14.54 6.98 -45.67
N GLY A 148 -13.62 6.74 -46.60
CA GLY A 148 -13.31 5.42 -47.16
C GLY A 148 -12.28 4.61 -46.37
N LEU A 149 -11.69 5.16 -45.30
CA LEU A 149 -10.58 4.55 -44.57
C LEU A 149 -11.10 3.54 -43.52
N ILE A 150 -11.83 2.53 -44.01
CA ILE A 150 -12.59 1.56 -43.21
C ILE A 150 -11.76 0.70 -42.24
N ASN A 151 -10.43 0.75 -42.34
CA ASN A 151 -9.50 0.05 -41.45
C ASN A 151 -9.03 0.90 -40.26
N LEU A 152 -9.40 2.19 -40.20
CA LEU A 152 -9.04 3.08 -39.10
C LEU A 152 -9.53 2.52 -37.75
N ARG A 153 -8.61 2.52 -36.79
CA ARG A 153 -8.80 2.14 -35.39
C ARG A 153 -8.59 3.33 -34.47
N GLU A 154 -7.66 4.21 -34.80
CA GLU A 154 -7.39 5.42 -34.02
C GLU A 154 -7.42 6.65 -34.92
N LEU A 155 -8.19 7.66 -34.49
CA LEU A 155 -8.30 8.95 -35.17
C LEU A 155 -8.15 10.07 -34.15
N ASN A 156 -7.09 10.86 -34.29
CA ASN A 156 -6.90 12.08 -33.51
C ASN A 156 -7.02 13.33 -34.40
N ILE A 157 -8.12 14.04 -34.23
CA ILE A 157 -8.50 15.26 -34.95
C ILE A 157 -8.60 16.48 -34.01
N SER A 158 -8.09 16.37 -32.79
CA SER A 158 -8.18 17.43 -31.78
C SER A 158 -7.52 18.74 -32.24
N HIS A 159 -7.91 19.89 -31.69
CA HIS A 159 -7.34 21.20 -32.05
C HIS A 159 -7.33 21.47 -33.56
N ASN A 160 -8.52 21.44 -34.14
CA ASN A 160 -8.78 21.75 -35.56
C ASN A 160 -10.05 22.64 -35.65
N VAL A 161 -10.63 22.77 -36.83
CA VAL A 161 -11.85 23.57 -37.07
C VAL A 161 -12.98 22.72 -37.66
N ILE A 162 -13.09 21.47 -37.20
CA ILE A 162 -14.05 20.48 -37.70
C ILE A 162 -15.43 20.73 -37.09
N THR A 163 -16.46 20.65 -37.93
CA THR A 163 -17.87 20.86 -37.54
C THR A 163 -18.80 19.71 -37.92
N ASP A 164 -18.34 18.75 -38.74
CA ASP A 164 -19.13 17.62 -39.22
C ASP A 164 -18.40 16.28 -39.05
N LEU A 165 -19.03 15.35 -38.33
CA LEU A 165 -18.57 13.97 -38.15
C LEU A 165 -19.24 12.97 -39.10
N SER A 166 -20.15 13.41 -39.97
CA SER A 166 -20.82 12.53 -40.94
C SER A 166 -19.86 11.65 -41.76
N PRO A 167 -18.66 12.11 -42.15
CA PRO A 167 -17.71 11.28 -42.91
C PRO A 167 -17.19 10.07 -42.14
N ILE A 168 -17.16 10.09 -40.80
CA ILE A 168 -16.60 9.00 -39.99
C ILE A 168 -17.66 7.98 -39.53
N SER A 169 -18.93 8.20 -39.84
CA SER A 169 -20.06 7.40 -39.34
C SER A 169 -20.00 5.89 -39.66
N ASP A 170 -19.37 5.52 -40.78
CA ASP A 170 -19.26 4.13 -41.24
C ASP A 170 -17.91 3.47 -40.84
N LEU A 171 -17.05 4.18 -40.10
CA LEU A 171 -15.72 3.67 -39.69
C LEU A 171 -15.82 2.77 -38.47
N ILE A 172 -16.58 1.68 -38.58
CA ILE A 172 -16.98 0.78 -37.49
C ILE A 172 -15.84 0.08 -36.74
N ARG A 173 -14.60 0.19 -37.23
CA ARG A 173 -13.38 -0.34 -36.61
C ARG A 173 -12.69 0.65 -35.67
N LEU A 174 -13.12 1.91 -35.64
CA LEU A 174 -12.62 2.91 -34.71
C LEU A 174 -12.81 2.42 -33.27
N ASP A 175 -11.68 2.32 -32.58
CA ASP A 175 -11.55 1.96 -31.17
C ASP A 175 -11.31 3.22 -30.32
N ARG A 176 -10.58 4.21 -30.88
CA ARG A 176 -10.31 5.50 -30.25
C ARG A 176 -10.59 6.67 -31.18
N VAL A 177 -11.34 7.65 -30.68
CA VAL A 177 -11.57 8.95 -31.34
C VAL A 177 -11.22 10.07 -30.36
N LEU A 178 -10.28 10.91 -30.76
CA LEU A 178 -9.85 12.10 -30.02
C LEU A 178 -10.21 13.32 -30.86
N MET A 179 -11.05 14.20 -30.33
CA MET A 179 -11.62 15.33 -31.07
C MET A 179 -11.78 16.59 -30.23
N SER A 180 -11.03 16.69 -29.14
CA SER A 180 -11.00 17.83 -28.24
C SER A 180 -10.75 19.14 -29.00
N GLU A 181 -11.24 20.26 -28.49
CA GLU A 181 -10.94 21.60 -29.01
C GLU A 181 -11.30 21.75 -30.51
N ASN A 182 -12.50 21.32 -30.85
CA ASN A 182 -13.15 21.57 -32.15
C ASN A 182 -14.52 22.24 -31.93
N PRO A 183 -14.98 23.09 -32.87
CA PRO A 183 -16.28 23.74 -32.79
C PRO A 183 -17.44 22.79 -33.16
N LEU A 184 -17.47 21.58 -32.59
CA LEU A 184 -18.41 20.52 -32.93
C LEU A 184 -19.43 20.28 -31.81
N ALA A 185 -20.69 20.06 -32.19
CA ALA A 185 -21.79 19.84 -31.23
C ALA A 185 -22.59 18.54 -31.46
N ASP A 186 -22.64 18.02 -32.69
CA ASP A 186 -23.48 16.87 -33.04
C ASP A 186 -22.70 15.54 -33.05
N LEU A 187 -23.01 14.67 -32.08
CA LEU A 187 -22.45 13.32 -31.99
C LEU A 187 -23.29 12.24 -32.70
N SER A 188 -24.42 12.59 -33.32
CA SER A 188 -25.30 11.61 -33.98
C SER A 188 -24.56 10.68 -34.97
N PRO A 189 -23.53 11.12 -35.73
CA PRO A 189 -22.77 10.25 -36.62
C PRO A 189 -22.02 9.11 -35.91
N LEU A 190 -21.76 9.22 -34.60
CA LEU A 190 -20.98 8.23 -33.85
C LEU A 190 -21.79 7.00 -33.43
N THR A 191 -23.12 7.04 -33.54
CA THR A 191 -24.03 5.96 -33.09
C THR A 191 -23.67 4.58 -33.66
N GLY A 192 -23.07 4.54 -34.86
CA GLY A 192 -22.68 3.31 -35.56
C GLY A 192 -21.30 2.75 -35.20
N LEU A 193 -20.50 3.45 -34.39
CA LEU A 193 -19.12 3.07 -34.07
C LEU A 193 -19.04 2.00 -32.98
N ILE A 194 -19.57 0.82 -33.28
CA ILE A 194 -19.73 -0.30 -32.33
C ILE A 194 -18.43 -0.85 -31.73
N SER A 195 -17.27 -0.47 -32.27
CA SER A 195 -15.95 -0.84 -31.73
C SER A 195 -15.38 0.18 -30.76
N LEU A 196 -15.96 1.38 -30.66
CA LEU A 196 -15.40 2.49 -29.90
C LEU A 196 -15.30 2.15 -28.41
N ARG A 197 -14.11 2.34 -27.86
CA ARG A 197 -13.77 2.16 -26.45
C ARG A 197 -13.42 3.46 -25.76
N ARG A 198 -12.76 4.35 -26.49
CA ARG A 198 -12.22 5.60 -25.97
C ARG A 198 -12.73 6.78 -26.79
N PHE A 199 -13.32 7.74 -26.11
CA PHE A 199 -13.83 8.94 -26.74
C PHE A 199 -13.44 10.17 -25.92
N HIS A 200 -12.65 11.07 -26.51
CA HIS A 200 -12.25 12.33 -25.88
C HIS A 200 -12.75 13.50 -26.71
N SER A 201 -13.47 14.42 -26.05
CA SER A 201 -14.01 15.64 -26.65
C SER A 201 -13.91 16.81 -25.67
N SER A 202 -12.83 16.90 -24.92
CA SER A 202 -12.61 18.02 -23.99
C SER A 202 -12.58 19.36 -24.74
N GLY A 203 -13.15 20.42 -24.17
CA GLY A 203 -13.15 21.74 -24.80
C GLY A 203 -14.07 21.85 -26.03
N THR A 204 -15.13 21.03 -26.09
CA THR A 204 -16.13 21.06 -27.17
C THR A 204 -17.51 21.47 -26.65
N PRO A 205 -18.36 22.17 -27.43
CA PRO A 205 -19.69 22.59 -27.00
C PRO A 205 -20.74 21.45 -27.01
N ILE A 206 -20.34 20.22 -26.68
CA ILE A 206 -21.17 19.03 -26.77
C ILE A 206 -21.98 18.84 -25.49
N LEU A 207 -23.30 19.07 -25.58
CA LEU A 207 -24.23 18.87 -24.46
C LEU A 207 -25.04 17.57 -24.56
N ASN A 208 -25.09 16.92 -25.72
CA ASN A 208 -25.91 15.73 -25.96
C ASN A 208 -25.07 14.49 -26.24
N LEU A 209 -25.01 13.57 -25.27
CA LEU A 209 -24.23 12.33 -25.34
C LEU A 209 -25.06 11.09 -25.72
N SER A 210 -26.32 11.26 -26.11
CA SER A 210 -27.24 10.13 -26.38
C SER A 210 -26.71 9.16 -27.45
N ALA A 211 -25.93 9.65 -28.42
CA ALA A 211 -25.27 8.81 -29.43
C ALA A 211 -24.26 7.82 -28.82
N LEU A 212 -23.60 8.19 -27.73
CA LEU A 212 -22.56 7.39 -27.08
C LEU A 212 -23.13 6.36 -26.09
N THR A 213 -24.28 6.63 -25.47
CA THR A 213 -24.92 5.74 -24.47
C THR A 213 -25.17 4.30 -24.95
N LYS A 214 -25.29 4.11 -26.28
CA LYS A 214 -25.61 2.83 -26.91
C LYS A 214 -24.37 2.06 -27.37
N LEU A 215 -23.18 2.63 -27.24
CA LEU A 215 -21.95 2.01 -27.71
C LEU A 215 -21.52 0.90 -26.74
N PRO A 216 -21.55 -0.38 -27.17
CA PRO A 216 -21.49 -1.51 -26.26
C PRO A 216 -20.10 -1.75 -25.65
N LYS A 217 -19.07 -1.05 -26.14
CA LYS A 217 -17.67 -1.22 -25.75
C LYS A 217 -17.05 0.04 -25.13
N LEU A 218 -17.79 1.13 -25.01
CA LEU A 218 -17.26 2.38 -24.51
C LEU A 218 -16.85 2.22 -23.04
N GLN A 219 -15.58 2.46 -22.76
CA GLN A 219 -14.95 2.24 -21.46
C GLN A 219 -14.31 3.52 -20.90
N GLU A 220 -13.91 4.43 -21.77
CA GLU A 220 -13.21 5.66 -21.41
C GLU A 220 -13.90 6.83 -22.10
N LEU A 221 -14.32 7.81 -21.30
CA LEU A 221 -15.01 9.01 -21.74
C LEU A 221 -14.35 10.25 -21.12
N ASP A 222 -13.86 11.13 -21.96
CA ASP A 222 -13.37 12.46 -21.56
C ASP A 222 -14.24 13.53 -22.22
N ILE A 223 -14.92 14.30 -21.38
CA ILE A 223 -15.79 15.42 -21.74
C ILE A 223 -15.50 16.62 -20.83
N GLY A 224 -14.23 16.81 -20.45
CA GLY A 224 -13.78 17.98 -19.69
C GLY A 224 -13.99 19.31 -20.44
N SER A 225 -13.88 20.44 -19.75
CA SER A 225 -13.91 21.78 -20.37
C SER A 225 -15.14 22.04 -21.26
N GLY A 226 -16.29 21.44 -20.93
CA GLY A 226 -17.49 21.44 -21.77
C GLY A 226 -18.65 22.27 -21.22
N GLU A 227 -18.43 23.02 -20.14
CA GLU A 227 -19.48 23.77 -19.41
C GLU A 227 -20.62 22.85 -18.93
N ILE A 228 -20.32 21.57 -18.66
CA ILE A 228 -21.30 20.58 -18.24
C ILE A 228 -21.70 20.84 -16.79
N SER A 229 -22.99 20.94 -16.52
CA SER A 229 -23.54 21.03 -15.15
C SER A 229 -24.51 19.91 -14.81
N ASP A 230 -25.19 19.33 -15.81
CA ASP A 230 -26.15 18.24 -15.64
C ASP A 230 -25.55 16.90 -16.09
N LEU A 231 -25.33 16.00 -15.13
CA LEU A 231 -24.78 14.66 -15.37
C LEU A 231 -25.84 13.60 -15.66
N SER A 232 -27.14 13.94 -15.71
CA SER A 232 -28.21 12.98 -16.01
C SER A 232 -28.01 12.29 -17.37
N VAL A 233 -27.32 12.96 -18.31
CA VAL A 233 -26.92 12.40 -19.60
C VAL A 233 -26.00 11.17 -19.48
N LEU A 234 -25.34 10.99 -18.33
CA LEU A 234 -24.46 9.85 -18.05
C LEU A 234 -25.22 8.64 -17.48
N GLU A 235 -26.50 8.79 -17.11
CA GLU A 235 -27.33 7.69 -16.64
C GLU A 235 -27.50 6.65 -17.76
N GLY A 236 -26.78 5.53 -17.66
CA GLY A 236 -26.81 4.44 -18.64
C GLY A 236 -25.45 4.00 -19.18
N PHE A 237 -24.38 4.77 -18.93
CA PHE A 237 -23.01 4.41 -19.32
C PHE A 237 -22.36 3.35 -18.40
N THR A 238 -23.09 2.26 -18.16
CA THR A 238 -22.71 1.19 -17.22
C THR A 238 -21.44 0.42 -17.60
N THR A 239 -20.92 0.60 -18.82
CA THR A 239 -19.68 -0.01 -19.30
C THR A 239 -18.43 0.81 -19.00
N LEU A 240 -18.58 2.08 -18.59
CA LEU A 240 -17.45 2.97 -18.32
C LEU A 240 -16.59 2.47 -17.16
N ARG A 241 -15.29 2.65 -17.34
CA ARG A 241 -14.20 2.34 -16.40
C ARG A 241 -13.42 3.60 -16.03
N GLU A 242 -13.33 4.54 -16.95
CA GLU A 242 -12.58 5.78 -16.80
C GLU A 242 -13.45 6.94 -17.30
N LEU A 243 -13.60 7.96 -16.45
CA LEU A 243 -14.45 9.11 -16.73
C LEU A 243 -13.72 10.40 -16.32
N TYR A 244 -13.53 11.29 -17.28
CA TYR A 244 -12.87 12.56 -17.11
C TYR A 244 -13.88 13.69 -17.34
N LEU A 245 -14.08 14.50 -16.30
CA LEU A 245 -15.06 15.57 -16.20
C LEU A 245 -14.43 16.86 -15.67
N ALA A 246 -13.11 16.99 -15.78
CA ALA A 246 -12.38 18.16 -15.29
C ALA A 246 -12.88 19.46 -15.94
N ASP A 247 -12.72 20.58 -15.25
CA ASP A 247 -12.97 21.93 -15.79
C ASP A 247 -14.43 22.12 -16.28
N ASN A 248 -15.41 21.77 -15.45
CA ASN A 248 -16.83 21.88 -15.77
C ASN A 248 -17.59 22.69 -14.68
N GLU A 249 -18.92 22.74 -14.76
CA GLU A 249 -19.79 23.44 -13.80
C GLU A 249 -20.61 22.44 -12.96
N ILE A 250 -20.04 21.27 -12.66
CA ILE A 250 -20.73 20.18 -11.98
C ILE A 250 -20.84 20.49 -10.48
N SER A 251 -22.04 20.34 -9.93
CA SER A 251 -22.29 20.42 -8.48
C SER A 251 -23.04 19.20 -7.91
N ASP A 252 -23.83 18.50 -8.73
CA ASP A 252 -24.58 17.31 -8.35
C ASP A 252 -23.96 16.04 -8.93
N LEU A 253 -23.48 15.15 -8.06
CA LEU A 253 -22.87 13.88 -8.42
C LEU A 253 -23.85 12.69 -8.37
N SER A 254 -25.12 12.92 -8.01
CA SER A 254 -26.13 11.87 -7.88
C SER A 254 -26.26 10.96 -9.10
N PRO A 255 -26.20 11.47 -10.35
CA PRO A 255 -26.28 10.63 -11.55
C PRO A 255 -25.13 9.62 -11.69
N LEU A 256 -23.96 9.91 -11.10
CA LEU A 256 -22.79 9.03 -11.16
C LEU A 256 -22.94 7.77 -10.31
N ALA A 257 -23.83 7.76 -9.30
CA ALA A 257 -23.98 6.64 -8.37
C ALA A 257 -24.33 5.29 -9.03
N THR A 258 -24.84 5.33 -10.27
CA THR A 258 -25.16 4.11 -11.05
C THR A 258 -23.96 3.53 -11.79
N LEU A 259 -22.86 4.29 -11.94
CA LEU A 259 -21.68 3.93 -12.74
C LEU A 259 -20.70 3.06 -11.93
N THR A 260 -21.20 2.01 -11.29
CA THR A 260 -20.45 1.14 -10.38
C THR A 260 -19.25 0.41 -11.02
N GLY A 261 -19.12 0.45 -12.34
CA GLY A 261 -17.97 -0.07 -13.08
C GLY A 261 -16.73 0.83 -13.08
N LEU A 262 -16.85 2.10 -12.66
CA LEU A 262 -15.76 3.08 -12.67
C LEU A 262 -14.59 2.65 -11.78
N THR A 263 -13.40 2.88 -12.31
CA THR A 263 -12.10 2.64 -11.66
C THR A 263 -11.30 3.93 -11.51
N HIS A 264 -11.44 4.85 -12.46
CA HIS A 264 -10.82 6.16 -12.44
C HIS A 264 -11.88 7.23 -12.71
N LEU A 265 -11.90 8.26 -11.87
CA LEU A 265 -12.83 9.38 -11.97
C LEU A 265 -12.07 10.68 -11.74
N ASN A 266 -12.06 11.56 -12.73
CA ASN A 266 -11.54 12.91 -12.60
C ASN A 266 -12.70 13.93 -12.63
N LEU A 267 -12.81 14.69 -11.55
CA LEU A 267 -13.80 15.75 -11.29
C LEU A 267 -13.08 17.06 -10.86
N GLU A 268 -11.82 17.23 -11.23
CA GLU A 268 -11.02 18.43 -10.94
C GLU A 268 -11.71 19.70 -11.45
N ASN A 269 -11.52 20.82 -10.73
CA ASN A 269 -12.00 22.15 -11.12
C ASN A 269 -13.50 22.17 -11.47
N ASN A 270 -14.33 21.93 -10.46
CA ASN A 270 -15.79 21.92 -10.54
C ASN A 270 -16.40 22.66 -9.32
N GLN A 271 -17.72 22.59 -9.14
CA GLN A 271 -18.47 23.26 -8.06
C GLN A 271 -19.04 22.23 -7.06
N ILE A 272 -18.32 21.13 -6.83
CA ILE A 272 -18.79 20.00 -6.03
C ILE A 272 -18.63 20.34 -4.55
N SER A 273 -19.69 20.10 -3.75
CA SER A 273 -19.64 20.23 -2.29
C SER A 273 -20.03 18.95 -1.55
N ASP A 274 -20.83 18.08 -2.17
CA ASP A 274 -21.25 16.78 -1.63
C ASP A 274 -20.67 15.63 -2.46
N VAL A 275 -19.85 14.80 -1.82
CA VAL A 275 -19.21 13.62 -2.41
C VAL A 275 -19.86 12.30 -1.99
N SER A 276 -20.96 12.35 -1.22
CA SER A 276 -21.67 11.15 -0.77
C SER A 276 -22.16 10.22 -1.89
N PRO A 277 -22.54 10.69 -3.10
CA PRO A 277 -22.91 9.79 -4.19
C PRO A 277 -21.76 8.86 -4.63
N LEU A 278 -20.51 9.29 -4.46
CA LEU A 278 -19.33 8.53 -4.85
C LEU A 278 -19.12 7.29 -3.98
N ALA A 279 -19.60 7.27 -2.73
CA ALA A 279 -19.42 6.18 -1.78
C ALA A 279 -19.90 4.81 -2.27
N SER A 280 -20.81 4.79 -3.26
CA SER A 280 -21.35 3.56 -3.88
C SER A 280 -20.41 2.95 -4.94
N LEU A 281 -19.40 3.69 -5.40
CA LEU A 281 -18.54 3.33 -6.53
C LEU A 281 -17.34 2.48 -6.10
N SER A 282 -17.62 1.31 -5.51
CA SER A 282 -16.65 0.42 -4.86
C SER A 282 -15.46 -0.08 -5.71
N ASN A 283 -15.47 0.09 -7.04
CA ASN A 283 -14.37 -0.29 -7.93
C ASN A 283 -13.35 0.84 -8.18
N LEU A 284 -13.57 2.03 -7.63
CA LEU A 284 -12.64 3.15 -7.79
C LEU A 284 -11.27 2.83 -7.18
N THR A 285 -10.23 3.09 -7.95
CA THR A 285 -8.82 3.05 -7.54
C THR A 285 -8.20 4.44 -7.49
N ARG A 286 -8.78 5.41 -8.22
CA ARG A 286 -8.33 6.80 -8.23
C ARG A 286 -9.51 7.78 -8.38
N ILE A 287 -9.52 8.80 -7.54
CA ILE A 287 -10.50 9.89 -7.54
C ILE A 287 -9.74 11.22 -7.51
N GLU A 288 -9.96 12.07 -8.50
CA GLU A 288 -9.41 13.43 -8.56
C GLU A 288 -10.56 14.42 -8.33
N LEU A 289 -10.47 15.20 -7.26
CA LEU A 289 -11.47 16.15 -6.75
C LEU A 289 -10.85 17.52 -6.48
N GLN A 290 -9.65 17.80 -6.98
CA GLN A 290 -8.94 19.06 -6.76
C GLN A 290 -9.80 20.25 -7.17
N ASP A 291 -9.59 21.39 -6.52
CA ASP A 291 -10.20 22.66 -6.94
C ASP A 291 -11.74 22.59 -7.00
N ASN A 292 -12.35 22.19 -5.88
CA ASN A 292 -13.80 22.11 -5.69
C ASN A 292 -14.22 22.80 -4.37
N GLU A 293 -15.48 22.69 -3.99
CA GLU A 293 -16.08 23.30 -2.79
C GLU A 293 -16.36 22.27 -1.67
N ILE A 294 -15.66 21.13 -1.67
CA ILE A 294 -15.93 20.02 -0.75
C ILE A 294 -15.48 20.38 0.66
N VAL A 295 -16.40 20.34 1.62
CA VAL A 295 -16.12 20.59 3.05
C VAL A 295 -16.00 19.30 3.86
N ASP A 296 -16.71 18.24 3.44
CA ASP A 296 -16.74 16.96 4.15
C ASP A 296 -16.32 15.82 3.22
N PHE A 297 -15.16 15.22 3.51
CA PHE A 297 -14.63 14.07 2.78
C PHE A 297 -14.97 12.73 3.47
N SER A 298 -15.62 12.73 4.64
CA SER A 298 -15.96 11.52 5.37
C SER A 298 -16.83 10.51 4.60
N PRO A 299 -17.68 10.89 3.63
CA PRO A 299 -18.37 9.90 2.81
C PRO A 299 -17.42 9.01 1.98
N LEU A 300 -16.18 9.46 1.74
CA LEU A 300 -15.16 8.70 1.03
C LEU A 300 -14.34 7.77 1.94
N ASP A 301 -14.56 7.78 3.26
CA ASP A 301 -13.88 6.89 4.22
C ASP A 301 -14.26 5.41 4.02
N VAL A 302 -15.30 5.14 3.23
CA VAL A 302 -15.70 3.78 2.83
C VAL A 302 -14.68 3.11 1.91
N PHE A 303 -13.81 3.89 1.25
CA PHE A 303 -12.79 3.36 0.34
C PHE A 303 -11.57 2.82 1.09
N PRO A 304 -10.97 1.71 0.63
CA PRO A 304 -9.74 1.19 1.24
C PRO A 304 -8.54 2.12 0.98
N GLU A 305 -7.51 2.02 1.81
CA GLU A 305 -6.27 2.83 1.72
C GLU A 305 -5.55 2.75 0.36
N SER A 306 -5.81 1.70 -0.43
CA SER A 306 -5.25 1.57 -1.78
C SER A 306 -5.85 2.55 -2.80
N VAL A 307 -6.99 3.18 -2.49
CA VAL A 307 -7.63 4.15 -3.37
C VAL A 307 -6.93 5.50 -3.23
N THR A 308 -6.44 6.02 -4.35
CA THR A 308 -5.82 7.35 -4.36
C THR A 308 -6.89 8.42 -4.48
N ILE A 309 -7.05 9.25 -3.45
CA ILE A 309 -7.94 10.41 -3.47
C ILE A 309 -7.09 11.68 -3.49
N VAL A 310 -7.22 12.47 -4.54
CA VAL A 310 -6.58 13.78 -4.69
C VAL A 310 -7.68 14.84 -4.52
N GLY A 311 -7.51 15.78 -3.61
CA GLY A 311 -8.57 16.76 -3.30
C GLY A 311 -8.04 18.11 -2.81
N ASN A 312 -6.78 18.43 -3.10
CA ASN A 312 -6.21 19.73 -2.73
C ASN A 312 -7.08 20.90 -3.22
N ASN A 313 -6.92 22.04 -2.57
CA ASN A 313 -7.69 23.26 -2.84
C ASN A 313 -9.20 23.15 -2.57
N ASN A 314 -9.64 22.11 -1.85
CA ASN A 314 -10.98 22.07 -1.24
C ASN A 314 -10.97 22.58 0.21
N PRO A 315 -12.04 23.25 0.68
CA PRO A 315 -12.15 23.70 2.07
C PRO A 315 -11.94 22.60 3.11
N GLY A 316 -12.48 21.40 2.84
CA GLY A 316 -12.47 20.24 3.72
C GLY A 316 -11.24 19.35 3.62
N PHE A 317 -10.43 19.49 2.56
CA PHE A 317 -9.35 18.54 2.30
C PHE A 317 -8.12 18.78 3.18
N ALA A 318 -7.84 20.03 3.60
CA ALA A 318 -6.59 20.32 4.32
C ALA A 318 -6.53 21.64 5.12
N GLY A 319 -7.64 22.25 5.52
CA GLY A 319 -7.62 23.58 6.14
C GLY A 319 -8.27 23.65 7.51
N ASN A 320 -7.60 23.16 8.58
CA ASN A 320 -7.69 23.62 10.00
C ASN A 320 -7.29 22.56 11.06
N ALA A 321 -6.82 21.37 10.68
CA ALA A 321 -6.35 20.37 11.63
C ALA A 321 -5.27 20.94 12.59
N PRO A 322 -5.39 20.76 13.92
CA PRO A 322 -4.39 21.24 14.87
C PRO A 322 -2.99 20.72 14.55
N LYS A 323 -2.03 21.65 14.40
CA LYS A 323 -0.62 21.31 14.15
C LYS A 323 0.05 20.83 15.43
N ILE A 324 0.71 19.68 15.36
CA ILE A 324 1.56 19.14 16.43
C ILE A 324 2.87 19.94 16.42
N GLN A 325 2.94 20.99 17.22
CA GLN A 325 4.17 21.79 17.34
C GLN A 325 5.23 21.14 18.23
N GLY A 326 4.87 20.10 18.98
CA GLY A 326 5.75 19.41 19.92
C GLY A 326 5.31 19.52 21.38
N PRO A 327 6.17 19.10 22.32
CA PRO A 327 7.60 18.83 22.13
C PRO A 327 7.87 17.64 21.19
N TRP A 328 8.90 17.77 20.35
CA TRP A 328 9.41 16.72 19.47
C TRP A 328 10.89 16.50 19.80
N LEU A 329 11.40 15.29 19.56
CA LEU A 329 12.82 15.04 19.46
C LEU A 329 13.22 15.04 17.99
N TRP A 330 14.24 15.82 17.64
CA TRP A 330 14.70 15.96 16.27
C TRP A 330 16.16 15.54 16.13
N VAL A 331 16.48 14.99 14.97
CA VAL A 331 17.87 14.81 14.52
C VAL A 331 17.92 15.06 13.01
N ILE A 332 19.05 15.55 12.52
CA ILE A 332 19.27 15.80 11.10
C ILE A 332 20.48 14.99 10.63
N VAL A 333 20.38 14.38 9.45
CA VAL A 333 21.46 13.57 8.87
C VAL A 333 21.61 13.86 7.37
N PRO A 334 22.84 13.78 6.81
CA PRO A 334 23.09 14.03 5.39
C PRO A 334 22.55 12.89 4.52
N THR A 335 22.02 13.23 3.33
CA THR A 335 21.52 12.24 2.34
C THR A 335 22.58 11.83 1.32
N ASN A 336 23.86 12.14 1.57
CA ASN A 336 24.99 11.92 0.65
C ASN A 336 24.80 12.55 -0.74
N GLY A 337 24.16 13.72 -0.80
CA GLY A 337 23.95 14.47 -2.04
C GLY A 337 22.72 14.04 -2.85
N LEU A 338 21.84 13.20 -2.31
CA LEU A 338 20.52 12.95 -2.90
C LEU A 338 19.55 14.06 -2.50
N SER A 339 18.90 14.70 -3.47
CA SER A 339 17.88 15.72 -3.24
C SER A 339 16.52 15.09 -2.88
N GLY A 340 15.78 15.71 -1.96
CA GLY A 340 14.34 15.55 -1.71
C GLY A 340 13.73 14.20 -2.10
N SER A 341 12.94 14.20 -3.16
CA SER A 341 12.23 13.06 -3.75
C SER A 341 13.14 11.86 -4.05
N ARG A 342 14.34 12.09 -4.59
CA ARG A 342 15.31 11.02 -4.90
C ARG A 342 15.83 10.35 -3.63
N ALA A 343 16.07 11.13 -2.57
CA ALA A 343 16.46 10.59 -1.27
C ALA A 343 15.32 9.75 -0.67
N ALA A 344 14.10 10.26 -0.68
CA ALA A 344 12.92 9.54 -0.20
C ALA A 344 12.68 8.21 -0.97
N ALA A 345 12.80 8.24 -2.30
CA ALA A 345 12.63 7.09 -3.17
C ALA A 345 13.74 6.03 -3.05
N SER A 346 14.91 6.39 -2.51
CA SER A 346 16.08 5.49 -2.43
C SER A 346 15.90 4.29 -1.50
N GLN A 347 14.87 4.29 -0.65
CA GLN A 347 14.64 3.29 0.42
C GLN A 347 15.81 3.15 1.41
N THR A 348 16.71 4.15 1.46
CA THR A 348 17.84 4.18 2.39
C THR A 348 17.38 4.57 3.79
N ASP A 349 17.77 3.79 4.80
CA ASP A 349 17.66 4.17 6.21
C ASP A 349 18.88 5.04 6.59
N PHE A 350 18.71 6.36 6.48
CA PHE A 350 19.82 7.31 6.71
C PHE A 350 20.23 7.37 8.20
N LEU A 351 19.32 7.05 9.14
CA LEU A 351 19.67 6.90 10.56
C LEU A 351 20.64 5.73 10.76
N SER A 352 20.34 4.58 10.16
CA SER A 352 21.18 3.38 10.19
C SER A 352 22.52 3.62 9.53
N GLN A 353 22.53 4.30 8.39
CA GLN A 353 23.76 4.59 7.67
C GLN A 353 24.72 5.46 8.50
N VAL A 354 24.23 6.55 9.09
CA VAL A 354 25.06 7.49 9.85
C VAL A 354 25.47 6.95 11.22
N SER A 355 24.61 6.13 11.84
CA SER A 355 24.90 5.52 13.14
C SER A 355 25.70 4.21 13.06
N GLY A 356 25.97 3.69 11.86
CA GLY A 356 26.58 2.37 11.70
C GLY A 356 25.68 1.21 12.15
N GLY A 357 24.35 1.40 12.07
CA GLY A 357 23.33 0.42 12.40
C GLY A 357 22.87 0.43 13.86
N SER A 358 23.41 1.29 14.73
CA SER A 358 22.97 1.35 16.12
C SER A 358 21.58 1.96 16.28
N MET A 359 21.21 2.93 15.43
CA MET A 359 19.86 3.49 15.31
C MET A 359 19.28 3.18 13.93
N THR A 360 18.03 2.75 13.86
CA THR A 360 17.30 2.53 12.60
C THR A 360 15.96 3.26 12.62
N GLU A 361 15.42 3.62 11.45
CA GLU A 361 14.08 4.19 11.31
C GLU A 361 13.04 3.31 11.99
N LEU A 362 13.09 1.99 11.73
CA LEU A 362 12.15 1.03 12.31
C LEU A 362 12.21 0.98 13.84
N ARG A 363 13.42 1.10 14.42
CA ARG A 363 13.60 1.10 15.88
C ARG A 363 12.93 2.32 16.50
N ILE A 364 13.21 3.51 15.95
CA ILE A 364 12.63 4.77 16.43
C ILE A 364 11.12 4.81 16.18
N ALA A 365 10.64 4.30 15.05
CA ALA A 365 9.22 4.20 14.76
C ALA A 365 8.45 3.29 15.75
N ARG A 366 9.11 2.28 16.33
CA ARG A 366 8.50 1.36 17.32
C ARG A 366 8.58 1.88 18.75
N GLN A 367 9.69 2.49 19.11
CA GLN A 367 10.04 2.77 20.52
C GLN A 367 10.01 4.27 20.86
N GLY A 368 9.98 5.14 19.85
CA GLY A 368 10.30 6.55 19.99
C GLY A 368 11.81 6.79 20.11
N ALA A 369 12.21 8.05 20.03
CA ALA A 369 13.58 8.49 20.33
C ALA A 369 13.74 8.83 21.82
N MET A 370 14.98 8.81 22.29
CA MET A 370 15.35 9.29 23.62
C MET A 370 16.27 10.51 23.50
N GLU A 371 16.01 11.54 24.30
CA GLU A 371 16.80 12.77 24.27
C GLU A 371 18.27 12.50 24.60
N GLY A 372 19.17 13.03 23.79
CA GLY A 372 20.62 12.84 23.95
C GLY A 372 21.19 11.56 23.33
N ASP A 373 20.35 10.65 22.84
CA ASP A 373 20.84 9.48 22.08
C ASP A 373 21.58 9.94 20.81
N ALA A 374 22.76 9.38 20.59
CA ALA A 374 23.62 9.76 19.48
C ALA A 374 23.22 9.09 18.17
N VAL A 375 23.19 9.87 17.08
CA VAL A 375 23.09 9.40 15.70
C VAL A 375 24.25 10.01 14.92
N GLY A 376 25.33 9.24 14.77
CA GLY A 376 26.59 9.75 14.24
C GLY A 376 27.19 10.85 15.13
N ASP A 377 27.38 12.03 14.56
CA ASP A 377 27.90 13.22 15.25
C ASP A 377 26.81 14.11 15.87
N LYS A 378 25.53 13.75 15.67
CA LYS A 378 24.37 14.48 16.21
C LYS A 378 23.71 13.70 17.34
N VAL A 379 22.82 14.37 18.07
CA VAL A 379 22.00 13.76 19.11
C VAL A 379 20.53 14.14 18.92
N TRP A 380 19.63 13.27 19.34
CA TRP A 380 18.20 13.60 19.42
C TRP A 380 17.99 14.79 20.35
N THR A 381 17.55 15.90 19.78
CA THR A 381 17.46 17.20 20.47
C THR A 381 16.01 17.65 20.57
N LEU A 382 15.61 18.12 21.74
CA LEU A 382 14.27 18.64 21.99
C LEU A 382 14.01 19.92 21.17
N GLY A 383 12.89 19.97 20.45
CA GLY A 383 12.51 21.12 19.64
C GLY A 383 11.00 21.28 19.45
N ARG A 384 10.61 22.49 19.06
CA ARG A 384 9.23 22.81 18.66
C ARG A 384 9.22 23.39 17.25
N ILE A 385 8.41 22.81 16.37
CA ILE A 385 8.29 23.28 15.00
C ILE A 385 7.31 24.49 14.93
N PRO A 386 7.70 25.61 14.28
CA PRO A 386 6.83 26.76 14.10
C PRO A 386 5.51 26.45 13.37
N ARG A 387 4.45 27.17 13.75
CA ARG A 387 3.07 27.00 13.24
C ARG A 387 2.86 27.56 11.83
N LYS A 388 3.67 28.54 11.41
CA LYS A 388 3.51 29.31 10.16
C LYS A 388 4.66 28.94 9.20
N GLY A 389 4.32 28.82 7.91
CA GLY A 389 5.18 28.26 6.86
C GLY A 389 6.23 29.23 6.29
N GLY A 390 6.97 28.72 5.29
CA GLY A 390 7.94 29.46 4.48
C GLY A 390 9.40 28.99 4.60
N ASN A 391 9.82 28.42 5.73
CA ASN A 391 11.11 27.72 5.93
C ASN A 391 11.21 27.11 7.35
N ASN A 392 10.11 26.54 7.87
CA ASN A 392 9.97 26.28 9.31
C ASN A 392 10.83 25.12 9.84
N ILE A 393 11.25 24.18 8.98
CA ILE A 393 12.20 23.13 9.36
C ILE A 393 13.59 23.73 9.52
N ASN A 394 14.01 24.58 8.59
CA ASN A 394 15.30 25.23 8.68
C ASN A 394 15.37 26.16 9.92
N GLU A 395 14.30 26.91 10.22
CA GLU A 395 14.19 27.69 11.46
C GLU A 395 14.36 26.81 12.70
N LEU A 396 13.66 25.66 12.75
CA LEU A 396 13.75 24.70 13.85
C LEU A 396 15.20 24.19 14.03
N VAL A 397 15.81 23.63 12.98
CA VAL A 397 17.13 22.97 13.04
C VAL A 397 18.22 23.95 13.47
N ASN A 398 18.16 25.20 12.99
CA ASN A 398 19.03 26.28 13.42
C ASN A 398 18.80 26.64 14.90
N THR A 399 17.54 26.76 15.33
CA THR A 399 17.19 27.17 16.70
C THR A 399 17.67 26.17 17.75
N ILE A 400 17.58 24.87 17.46
CA ILE A 400 18.00 23.82 18.40
C ILE A 400 19.47 23.40 18.21
N GLY A 401 20.23 24.11 17.38
CA GLY A 401 21.68 23.91 17.21
C GLY A 401 22.07 22.64 16.44
N LEU A 402 21.14 22.06 15.69
CA LEU A 402 21.42 20.88 14.84
C LEU A 402 22.12 21.26 13.52
N GLY A 403 22.00 22.52 13.08
CA GLY A 403 22.72 23.06 11.93
C GLY A 403 22.80 24.59 11.92
N THR A 404 23.35 25.16 10.84
CA THR A 404 23.56 26.61 10.69
C THR A 404 23.26 27.07 9.25
N GLY A 405 22.39 28.06 9.09
CA GLY A 405 22.10 28.67 7.77
C GLY A 405 21.03 27.90 6.99
N ASN A 406 21.16 27.82 5.67
CA ASN A 406 20.37 26.92 4.83
C ASN A 406 21.06 25.57 4.75
N ILE A 407 20.32 24.48 4.94
CA ILE A 407 20.88 23.14 5.02
C ILE A 407 20.29 22.30 3.90
N ASP A 408 21.06 22.17 2.82
CA ASP A 408 20.61 21.45 1.63
C ASP A 408 21.05 19.96 1.66
N HIS A 409 20.35 19.06 0.97
CA HIS A 409 20.68 17.63 0.83
C HIS A 409 20.75 16.87 2.16
N HIS A 410 19.74 17.10 3.00
CA HIS A 410 19.60 16.44 4.30
C HIS A 410 18.20 15.85 4.48
N VAL A 411 18.07 14.97 5.46
CA VAL A 411 16.79 14.51 5.97
C VAL A 411 16.74 14.84 7.46
N VAL A 412 15.63 15.44 7.90
CA VAL A 412 15.36 15.65 9.32
C VAL A 412 14.35 14.61 9.78
N TYR A 413 14.67 13.97 10.88
CA TYR A 413 13.79 13.02 11.55
C TYR A 413 13.20 13.66 12.81
N GLY A 414 11.89 13.54 12.96
CA GLY A 414 11.15 13.98 14.15
C GLY A 414 10.47 12.79 14.81
N SER A 415 10.71 12.59 16.11
CA SER A 415 10.05 11.56 16.91
C SER A 415 9.23 12.20 18.02
N ILE A 416 8.02 11.68 18.22
CA ILE A 416 7.09 12.14 19.24
C ILE A 416 6.26 10.95 19.72
N ASN A 417 5.95 10.92 21.02
CA ASN A 417 5.02 9.94 21.57
C ASN A 417 3.68 10.60 21.88
N LEU A 418 2.62 9.91 21.49
CA LEU A 418 1.24 10.37 21.59
C LEU A 418 0.48 9.41 22.50
N ASP A 419 -0.02 9.88 23.63
CA ASP A 419 -0.89 9.05 24.48
C ASP A 419 -2.35 9.30 24.10
N SER A 420 -3.05 8.25 23.67
CA SER A 420 -4.47 8.31 23.34
C SER A 420 -5.30 7.59 24.41
N PRO A 421 -6.37 8.20 24.94
CA PRO A 421 -7.15 7.58 26.01
C PRO A 421 -7.97 6.36 25.56
N ARG A 422 -8.09 6.13 24.25
CA ARG A 422 -8.88 5.04 23.66
C ARG A 422 -8.34 4.70 22.28
N VAL A 423 -8.75 3.56 21.73
CA VAL A 423 -8.58 3.32 20.30
C VAL A 423 -9.43 4.34 19.54
N GLN A 424 -8.83 5.05 18.57
CA GLN A 424 -9.53 6.02 17.74
C GLN A 424 -9.03 5.95 16.29
N ASN A 425 -9.97 5.88 15.36
CA ASN A 425 -9.70 6.12 13.95
C ASN A 425 -9.75 7.63 13.72
N THR A 426 -8.75 8.16 13.03
CA THR A 426 -8.61 9.58 12.73
C THR A 426 -7.87 9.74 11.41
N ARG A 427 -7.79 10.97 10.87
CA ARG A 427 -6.95 11.30 9.72
C ARG A 427 -5.71 12.05 10.20
N MET A 428 -4.54 11.61 9.75
CA MET A 428 -3.31 12.37 9.91
C MET A 428 -3.15 13.31 8.72
N PHE A 429 -2.80 14.56 8.99
CA PHE A 429 -2.54 15.61 8.02
C PHE A 429 -1.05 15.87 7.95
N VAL A 430 -0.49 15.88 6.74
CA VAL A 430 0.92 16.16 6.50
C VAL A 430 1.13 17.15 5.36
N GLY A 431 2.22 17.90 5.43
CA GLY A 431 2.70 18.75 4.34
C GLY A 431 4.20 18.90 4.42
N SER A 432 4.86 18.89 3.27
CA SER A 432 6.30 19.10 3.14
C SER A 432 6.60 19.84 1.85
N GLY A 433 7.62 20.71 1.91
CA GLY A 433 8.18 21.46 0.78
C GLY A 433 8.97 20.60 -0.22
N ASP A 434 9.24 19.35 0.13
CA ASP A 434 9.79 18.35 -0.77
C ASP A 434 9.08 17.02 -0.45
N ALA A 435 9.84 15.99 -0.10
CA ALA A 435 9.32 14.67 0.20
C ALA A 435 9.16 14.40 1.71
N VAL A 436 8.21 13.51 2.04
CA VAL A 436 7.90 13.13 3.42
C VAL A 436 7.62 11.64 3.57
N LYS A 437 8.04 11.08 4.72
CA LYS A 437 7.63 9.75 5.19
C LYS A 437 7.11 9.83 6.62
N VAL A 438 6.17 8.94 6.94
CA VAL A 438 5.53 8.87 8.25
C VAL A 438 5.39 7.43 8.70
N TRP A 439 5.83 7.17 9.92
CA TRP A 439 5.60 5.90 10.61
C TRP A 439 4.78 6.10 11.88
N LEU A 440 3.84 5.19 12.12
CA LEU A 440 3.06 5.12 13.35
C LEU A 440 3.15 3.71 13.92
N ASN A 441 3.58 3.58 15.17
CA ASN A 441 3.70 2.30 15.88
C ASN A 441 4.53 1.25 15.11
N GLY A 442 5.63 1.69 14.50
CA GLY A 442 6.53 0.85 13.71
C GLY A 442 6.05 0.50 12.30
N THR A 443 4.90 1.01 11.87
CA THR A 443 4.35 0.80 10.52
C THR A 443 4.57 2.05 9.68
N LEU A 444 5.13 1.94 8.48
CA LEU A 444 5.17 3.04 7.51
C LEU A 444 3.74 3.26 6.99
N VAL A 445 3.11 4.36 7.42
CA VAL A 445 1.70 4.67 7.10
C VAL A 445 1.56 5.64 5.94
N HIS A 446 2.63 6.38 5.60
CA HIS A 446 2.61 7.28 4.45
C HIS A 446 4.00 7.52 3.87
N THR A 447 4.07 7.64 2.56
CA THR A 447 5.26 8.06 1.82
C THR A 447 4.84 8.88 0.61
N ASN A 448 5.42 10.07 0.44
CA ASN A 448 5.33 10.78 -0.81
C ASN A 448 6.69 11.36 -1.21
N ALA A 449 7.18 10.94 -2.37
CA ALA A 449 8.48 11.31 -2.93
C ALA A 449 8.31 12.31 -4.08
N VAL A 450 7.74 13.48 -3.80
CA VAL A 450 7.48 14.54 -4.79
C VAL A 450 8.01 15.87 -4.25
N ASP A 451 8.86 16.54 -5.02
CA ASP A 451 9.38 17.87 -4.67
C ASP A 451 8.34 18.95 -5.02
N ARG A 452 7.93 19.79 -4.06
CA ARG A 452 6.89 20.82 -4.23
C ARG A 452 6.79 21.78 -3.05
N ASP A 453 6.54 23.06 -3.29
CA ASP A 453 6.39 24.02 -2.20
C ASP A 453 5.26 23.68 -1.21
N ALA A 454 5.52 23.88 0.09
CA ALA A 454 4.49 23.80 1.11
C ALA A 454 4.55 24.92 2.16
N ASP A 455 3.39 25.55 2.33
CA ASP A 455 3.07 26.57 3.32
C ASP A 455 2.06 26.06 4.39
N GLY A 456 1.59 24.82 4.23
CA GLY A 456 0.66 24.13 5.11
C GLY A 456 0.55 22.62 4.82
N TYR A 457 -0.54 21.99 5.24
CA TYR A 457 -0.81 20.60 4.90
C TYR A 457 -1.07 20.46 3.40
N LYS A 458 -0.58 19.37 2.81
CA LYS A 458 -0.79 19.02 1.39
C LYS A 458 -1.56 17.72 1.24
N GLU A 459 -1.58 16.90 2.29
CA GLU A 459 -2.06 15.52 2.25
C GLU A 459 -2.73 15.17 3.57
N ASN A 460 -3.64 14.20 3.51
CA ASN A 460 -4.15 13.55 4.69
C ASN A 460 -4.43 12.06 4.37
N PHE A 461 -4.33 11.20 5.38
CA PHE A 461 -4.57 9.76 5.23
C PHE A 461 -5.13 9.18 6.55
N PRO A 462 -5.95 8.11 6.49
CA PRO A 462 -6.50 7.50 7.69
C PRO A 462 -5.41 6.81 8.51
N VAL A 463 -5.55 6.85 9.83
CA VAL A 463 -4.69 6.14 10.79
C VAL A 463 -5.49 5.73 12.02
N THR A 464 -5.01 4.73 12.73
CA THR A 464 -5.58 4.30 14.01
C THR A 464 -4.59 4.54 15.14
N LEU A 465 -4.97 5.38 16.09
CA LEU A 465 -4.27 5.48 17.38
C LEU A 465 -4.78 4.38 18.30
N ARG A 466 -3.85 3.63 18.89
CA ARG A 466 -4.13 2.63 19.92
C ARG A 466 -4.38 3.32 21.25
N ALA A 467 -5.15 2.69 22.14
CA ALA A 467 -5.23 3.14 23.52
C ALA A 467 -3.83 3.07 24.17
N GLY A 468 -3.46 4.12 24.90
CA GLY A 468 -2.12 4.30 25.45
C GLY A 468 -1.15 4.95 24.46
N THR A 469 0.12 4.57 24.56
CA THR A 469 1.22 5.22 23.83
C THR A 469 1.27 4.82 22.36
N ASN A 470 1.41 5.82 21.50
CA ASN A 470 1.64 5.68 20.07
C ASN A 470 2.94 6.41 19.68
N ALA A 471 3.91 5.67 19.14
CA ALA A 471 5.16 6.26 18.65
C ALA A 471 4.97 6.76 17.22
N LEU A 472 5.20 8.05 17.01
CA LEU A 472 5.14 8.70 15.69
C LEU A 472 6.55 9.15 15.29
N LEU A 473 7.00 8.68 14.13
CA LEU A 473 8.24 9.10 13.48
C LEU A 473 7.90 9.73 12.14
N ILE A 474 8.51 10.88 11.86
CA ILE A 474 8.45 11.55 10.57
C ILE A 474 9.86 11.71 10.01
N ALA A 475 9.98 11.63 8.69
CA ALA A 475 11.17 12.02 7.96
C ALA A 475 10.76 13.05 6.90
N VAL A 476 11.35 14.24 6.97
CA VAL A 476 11.22 15.25 5.93
C VAL A 476 12.53 15.25 5.17
N TYR A 477 12.49 15.15 3.85
CA TYR A 477 13.67 15.19 3.01
C TYR A 477 13.80 16.59 2.42
N GLU A 478 15.02 17.03 2.17
CA GLU A 478 15.32 18.34 1.61
C GLU A 478 16.09 18.18 0.30
N GLY A 479 15.73 18.98 -0.70
CA GLY A 479 16.45 19.10 -1.97
C GLY A 479 17.40 20.31 -2.01
N GLU A 480 16.87 21.44 -2.49
CA GLU A 480 17.54 22.74 -2.50
C GLU A 480 16.50 23.83 -2.21
N GLY A 481 16.82 24.77 -1.32
CA GLY A 481 16.02 25.98 -1.13
C GLY A 481 15.32 26.06 0.23
N TRP A 482 14.03 26.42 0.24
CA TRP A 482 13.27 26.57 1.49
C TRP A 482 12.61 25.27 1.89
N TRP A 483 12.72 24.91 3.16
CA TRP A 483 12.34 23.60 3.64
C TRP A 483 11.29 23.68 4.74
N SER A 484 10.18 22.96 4.54
CA SER A 484 9.03 23.02 5.43
C SER A 484 8.43 21.66 5.76
N GLY A 485 7.76 21.60 6.91
CA GLY A 485 7.06 20.43 7.43
C GLY A 485 5.86 20.81 8.30
N PHE A 486 4.74 20.11 8.11
CA PHE A 486 3.49 20.32 8.86
C PHE A 486 2.87 18.97 9.19
N PHE A 487 2.54 18.74 10.46
CA PHE A 487 2.00 17.46 10.94
C PHE A 487 0.87 17.70 11.92
N GLY A 488 -0.22 16.95 11.81
CA GLY A 488 -1.37 17.07 12.70
C GLY A 488 -2.35 15.92 12.54
N PHE A 489 -3.36 15.89 13.42
CA PHE A 489 -4.50 15.00 13.29
C PHE A 489 -5.78 15.82 13.11
N GLU A 490 -6.83 15.17 12.61
CA GLU A 490 -8.17 15.71 12.50
C GLU A 490 -8.64 16.41 13.79
N SER A 491 -9.38 17.51 13.62
CA SER A 491 -9.95 18.27 14.73
C SER A 491 -10.92 17.40 15.54
N GLY A 492 -10.59 17.12 16.80
CA GLY A 492 -11.36 16.22 17.67
C GLY A 492 -10.61 14.94 18.06
N THR A 493 -9.45 14.68 17.46
CA THR A 493 -8.56 13.59 17.88
C THR A 493 -8.04 13.85 19.29
N ASP A 494 -8.29 12.93 20.21
CA ASP A 494 -7.95 13.08 21.63
C ASP A 494 -6.60 12.42 21.91
N TYR A 495 -5.58 13.23 22.19
CA TYR A 495 -4.25 12.73 22.53
C TYR A 495 -3.47 13.77 23.34
N THR A 496 -2.48 13.29 24.08
CA THR A 496 -1.46 14.13 24.71
C THR A 496 -0.09 13.83 24.12
N VAL A 497 0.78 14.83 24.11
CA VAL A 497 2.12 14.75 23.51
C VAL A 497 3.17 14.68 24.61
N TRP A 498 4.16 13.80 24.44
CA TRP A 498 5.35 13.74 25.29
C TRP A 498 6.58 13.22 24.55
N THR A 499 7.77 13.56 25.04
CA THR A 499 9.08 13.21 24.43
C THR A 499 9.97 12.36 25.34
N GLN A 500 9.55 12.14 26.57
CA GLN A 500 10.12 11.23 27.56
C GLN A 500 8.96 10.58 28.31
N SER A 501 9.18 9.42 28.97
CA SER A 501 8.19 8.68 29.78
C SER A 501 6.95 9.51 30.14
N PRO A 502 5.74 9.05 29.78
CA PRO A 502 4.54 9.88 29.72
C PRO A 502 4.37 10.69 31.01
N PRO A 503 4.06 12.00 30.96
CA PRO A 503 3.67 12.74 32.14
C PRO A 503 2.40 12.08 32.66
N THR A 504 2.53 11.38 33.78
CA THR A 504 1.48 10.56 34.39
C THR A 504 0.13 11.27 34.41
N PRO A 505 -0.89 10.77 33.69
CA PRO A 505 -2.25 10.84 34.18
C PRO A 505 -2.36 9.82 35.32
N ILE A 506 -3.02 10.25 36.37
CA ILE A 506 -3.23 9.53 37.62
C ILE A 506 -3.60 8.05 37.40
N GLY A 507 -2.75 7.15 37.91
CA GLY A 507 -3.13 5.82 38.41
C GLY A 507 -3.18 4.67 37.40
N PHE A 508 -2.52 3.56 37.80
CA PHE A 508 -2.85 2.16 37.44
C PHE A 508 -2.18 1.50 36.22
N VAL A 509 -0.83 1.47 36.08
CA VAL A 509 -0.13 0.31 35.44
C VAL A 509 1.29 0.00 36.00
N ARG A 510 2.02 0.95 36.62
CA ARG A 510 3.44 0.75 37.03
C ARG A 510 3.73 -0.20 38.21
N VAL A 511 2.75 -0.92 38.75
CA VAL A 511 2.98 -1.73 39.96
C VAL A 511 3.53 -3.13 39.64
N ALA A 512 3.32 -3.64 38.42
CA ALA A 512 3.81 -4.96 38.01
C ALA A 512 5.27 -4.96 37.50
N ASP A 513 5.83 -3.77 37.20
CA ASP A 513 7.24 -3.56 36.87
C ASP A 513 8.01 -3.33 38.18
N VAL A 514 8.57 -4.41 38.70
CA VAL A 514 9.15 -4.53 40.04
C VAL A 514 10.63 -4.19 40.04
N ASN A 515 11.31 -4.38 38.90
CA ASN A 515 12.72 -4.03 38.71
C ASN A 515 12.92 -2.62 38.11
N GLU A 516 11.85 -1.94 37.71
CA GLU A 516 11.82 -0.59 37.13
C GLU A 516 12.55 -0.45 35.78
N ASP A 517 12.66 -1.55 35.03
CA ASP A 517 13.27 -1.53 33.69
C ASP A 517 12.30 -1.06 32.59
N GLY A 518 11.03 -0.83 32.94
CA GLY A 518 9.99 -0.36 32.04
C GLY A 518 9.26 -1.48 31.29
N ILE A 519 9.58 -2.75 31.55
CA ILE A 519 9.01 -3.94 30.91
C ILE A 519 8.54 -4.91 31.99
N VAL A 520 7.27 -5.27 32.01
CA VAL A 520 6.80 -6.36 32.88
C VAL A 520 7.18 -7.70 32.26
N SER A 521 8.14 -8.39 32.87
CA SER A 521 8.75 -9.62 32.35
C SER A 521 8.85 -10.72 33.42
N ILE A 522 9.40 -11.88 33.05
CA ILE A 522 9.67 -12.95 34.03
C ILE A 522 10.65 -12.50 35.12
N LEU A 523 11.47 -11.47 34.86
CA LEU A 523 12.40 -10.92 35.83
C LEU A 523 11.66 -10.28 37.00
N ASP A 524 10.58 -9.55 36.75
CA ASP A 524 9.73 -8.96 37.78
C ASP A 524 9.10 -10.02 38.67
N LEU A 525 8.68 -11.13 38.06
CA LEU A 525 8.09 -12.27 38.76
C LEU A 525 9.11 -12.93 39.68
N ILE A 526 10.38 -13.01 39.26
CA ILE A 526 11.49 -13.52 40.07
C ILE A 526 11.78 -12.58 41.26
N PHE A 527 11.69 -11.25 41.08
CA PHE A 527 11.86 -10.29 42.16
C PHE A 527 10.74 -10.35 43.21
N VAL A 528 9.51 -10.63 42.80
CA VAL A 528 8.41 -10.93 43.74
C VAL A 528 8.64 -12.27 44.43
N ALA A 529 9.00 -13.32 43.69
CA ALA A 529 9.21 -14.68 44.22
C ALA A 529 10.34 -14.76 45.25
N ARG A 530 11.36 -13.90 45.12
CA ARG A 530 12.46 -13.78 46.09
C ARG A 530 11.97 -13.37 47.48
N ASP A 531 10.95 -12.51 47.55
CA ASP A 531 10.43 -11.95 48.80
C ASP A 531 9.16 -12.67 49.30
N PHE A 532 8.76 -13.77 48.66
CA PHE A 532 7.59 -14.59 49.00
C PHE A 532 7.55 -15.01 50.47
N GLU A 533 6.38 -14.88 51.11
CA GLU A 533 6.07 -15.12 52.54
C GLU A 533 6.78 -14.19 53.53
N ARG A 534 7.41 -13.10 53.08
CA ARG A 534 7.99 -12.10 53.98
C ARG A 534 6.98 -11.01 54.35
N ASN A 535 6.85 -10.74 55.65
CA ASN A 535 6.08 -9.61 56.18
C ASN A 535 6.78 -8.25 55.99
N LYS A 536 8.03 -8.25 55.49
CA LYS A 536 8.81 -7.06 55.11
C LYS A 536 9.71 -7.47 53.93
N PRO A 537 9.38 -7.12 52.69
CA PRO A 537 10.17 -7.53 51.55
C PRO A 537 11.49 -6.76 51.48
N THR A 538 12.51 -7.37 50.87
CA THR A 538 13.80 -6.70 50.64
C THR A 538 13.74 -5.69 49.50
N ASN A 539 12.85 -5.88 48.53
CA ASN A 539 12.41 -4.84 47.61
C ASN A 539 10.99 -4.36 48.02
N PRO A 540 10.80 -3.08 48.36
CA PRO A 540 9.47 -2.54 48.70
C PRO A 540 8.42 -2.72 47.59
N ARG A 541 8.86 -2.87 46.34
CA ARG A 541 7.98 -3.08 45.17
C ARG A 541 7.54 -4.53 44.97
N SER A 542 8.08 -5.48 45.73
CA SER A 542 7.67 -6.89 45.62
C SER A 542 6.25 -7.14 46.16
N ASP A 543 5.71 -6.22 46.95
CA ASP A 543 4.30 -6.17 47.37
C ASP A 543 3.53 -5.31 46.36
N VAL A 544 3.21 -5.92 45.21
CA VAL A 544 2.65 -5.21 44.06
C VAL A 544 1.16 -4.91 44.23
N ASN A 545 0.48 -5.55 45.18
CA ASN A 545 -0.91 -5.24 45.50
C ASN A 545 -1.04 -4.30 46.72
N GLY A 546 0.05 -4.04 47.45
CA GLY A 546 0.12 -3.10 48.56
C GLY A 546 -0.57 -3.58 49.84
N ASP A 547 -0.76 -4.89 50.02
CA ASP A 547 -1.46 -5.48 51.17
C ASP A 547 -0.56 -5.69 52.41
N GLY A 548 0.74 -5.38 52.27
CA GLY A 548 1.75 -5.50 53.31
C GLY A 548 2.37 -6.90 53.43
N ARG A 549 2.06 -7.84 52.54
CA ARG A 549 2.57 -9.22 52.53
C ARG A 549 2.84 -9.71 51.12
N VAL A 550 4.10 -10.01 50.80
CA VAL A 550 4.42 -10.63 49.50
C VAL A 550 3.96 -12.09 49.48
N ASN A 551 2.92 -12.37 48.70
CA ASN A 551 2.26 -13.66 48.63
C ASN A 551 1.89 -14.05 47.18
N ILE A 552 1.04 -15.06 47.03
CA ILE A 552 0.67 -15.59 45.70
C ILE A 552 -0.11 -14.58 44.85
N LEU A 553 -0.80 -13.64 45.47
CA LEU A 553 -1.53 -12.59 44.77
C LEU A 553 -0.58 -11.63 44.07
N ASP A 554 0.59 -11.35 44.65
CA ASP A 554 1.63 -10.51 44.05
C ASP A 554 2.26 -11.17 42.83
N LEU A 555 2.55 -12.48 42.92
CA LEU A 555 3.08 -13.25 41.80
C LEU A 555 2.09 -13.30 40.63
N ASN A 556 0.81 -13.51 40.93
CA ASN A 556 -0.24 -13.53 39.91
C ASN A 556 -0.42 -12.16 39.27
N PHE A 557 -0.31 -11.08 40.05
CA PHE A 557 -0.42 -9.71 39.56
C PHE A 557 0.69 -9.38 38.57
N VAL A 558 1.94 -9.76 38.84
CA VAL A 558 3.02 -9.58 37.86
C VAL A 558 2.79 -10.48 36.65
N ALA A 559 2.49 -11.76 36.86
CA ALA A 559 2.27 -12.72 35.78
C ALA A 559 1.17 -12.34 34.80
N SER A 560 0.07 -11.76 35.27
CA SER A 560 -1.05 -11.33 34.42
C SER A 560 -0.71 -10.12 33.54
N ASN A 561 0.43 -9.47 33.79
CA ASN A 561 0.87 -8.26 33.09
C ASN A 561 2.13 -8.49 32.23
N ILE A 562 2.63 -9.74 32.11
CA ILE A 562 3.67 -10.10 31.15
C ILE A 562 3.04 -10.27 29.76
N ASP A 563 3.49 -9.50 28.76
CA ASP A 563 2.95 -9.50 27.39
C ASP A 563 2.87 -10.92 26.77
N ALA A 564 1.71 -11.26 26.22
CA ALA A 564 1.38 -12.58 25.67
C ALA A 564 2.22 -12.93 24.41
N THR A 565 3.42 -13.45 24.62
CA THR A 565 4.19 -14.25 23.64
C THR A 565 4.33 -15.69 24.11
N ILE A 566 3.21 -16.33 24.45
CA ILE A 566 3.17 -17.78 24.66
C ILE A 566 2.59 -18.42 23.39
N PRO A 567 3.36 -19.23 22.63
CA PRO A 567 2.78 -20.15 21.68
C PRO A 567 1.97 -21.18 22.48
N ALA A 568 0.64 -21.05 22.43
CA ALA A 568 -0.34 -21.92 23.09
C ALA A 568 -0.26 -21.99 24.63
N ALA A 569 -0.65 -20.90 25.32
CA ALA A 569 -1.30 -21.05 26.62
C ALA A 569 -2.81 -21.27 26.38
N PRO A 570 -3.48 -22.24 27.04
CA PRO A 570 -4.92 -22.40 26.93
C PRO A 570 -5.58 -21.10 27.38
N SER A 571 -6.41 -20.56 26.51
CA SER A 571 -7.12 -19.29 26.61
C SER A 571 -8.17 -19.31 27.74
N ASN A 572 -7.73 -19.30 29.00
CA ASN A 572 -8.52 -19.00 30.20
C ASN A 572 -7.60 -18.77 31.42
N PHE A 573 -6.91 -17.63 31.51
CA PHE A 573 -6.40 -17.13 32.80
C PHE A 573 -7.58 -16.52 33.57
N ILE A 574 -8.31 -17.35 34.34
CA ILE A 574 -9.34 -16.88 35.27
C ILE A 574 -8.68 -16.61 36.62
N PHE A 575 -8.94 -15.44 37.21
CA PHE A 575 -8.52 -15.05 38.55
C PHE A 575 -8.71 -16.20 39.56
N GLY A 576 -7.62 -16.82 40.04
CA GLY A 576 -7.65 -17.65 41.26
C GLY A 576 -6.89 -18.97 41.32
N GLN A 577 -6.21 -19.48 40.29
CA GLN A 577 -5.46 -20.75 40.44
C GLN A 577 -4.08 -20.74 39.74
N LEU A 578 -3.01 -20.60 40.53
CA LEU A 578 -1.66 -20.96 40.09
C LEU A 578 -1.60 -22.49 39.94
N SER A 579 -1.40 -23.00 38.72
CA SER A 579 -1.27 -24.44 38.50
C SER A 579 0.20 -24.90 38.60
N PRO A 580 0.45 -26.17 38.99
CA PRO A 580 1.79 -26.75 38.94
C PRO A 580 2.44 -26.66 37.54
N GLU A 581 1.65 -26.73 36.47
CA GLU A 581 2.13 -26.61 35.09
C GLU A 581 2.63 -25.20 34.79
N THR A 582 1.87 -24.17 35.16
CA THR A 582 2.26 -22.76 35.01
C THR A 582 3.56 -22.48 35.74
N LEU A 583 3.68 -22.98 36.97
CA LEU A 583 4.88 -22.78 37.78
C LEU A 583 6.09 -23.55 37.21
N ARG A 584 5.90 -24.74 36.63
CA ARG A 584 6.96 -25.45 35.89
C ARG A 584 7.42 -24.68 34.66
N ALA A 585 6.49 -24.10 33.89
CA ALA A 585 6.81 -23.28 32.73
C ALA A 585 7.62 -22.05 33.13
N TRP A 586 7.23 -21.35 34.20
CA TRP A 586 7.98 -20.21 34.73
C TRP A 586 9.37 -20.60 35.23
N ILE A 587 9.52 -21.73 35.92
CA ILE A 587 10.83 -22.23 36.37
C ILE A 587 11.71 -22.58 35.18
N ALA A 588 11.17 -23.22 34.14
CA ALA A 588 11.91 -23.56 32.92
C ALA A 588 12.38 -22.30 32.17
N GLN A 589 11.52 -21.30 32.03
CA GLN A 589 11.86 -20.02 31.42
C GLN A 589 12.91 -19.26 32.24
N ALA A 590 12.74 -19.20 33.57
CA ALA A 590 13.73 -18.61 34.46
C ALA A 590 15.10 -19.29 34.31
N HIS A 591 15.15 -20.61 34.14
CA HIS A 591 16.43 -21.29 33.86
C HIS A 591 17.07 -20.88 32.52
N ALA A 592 16.28 -20.58 31.50
CA ALA A 592 16.77 -20.15 30.19
C ALA A 592 17.33 -18.71 30.20
N GLU A 593 16.76 -17.84 31.04
CA GLU A 593 17.14 -16.42 31.17
C GLU A 593 18.09 -16.15 32.35
N ASN A 594 18.72 -17.19 32.88
CA ASN A 594 19.52 -17.10 34.08
C ASN A 594 20.77 -16.23 33.91
N ASP A 595 20.76 -15.08 34.58
CA ASP A 595 21.87 -14.12 34.60
C ASP A 595 23.03 -14.52 35.53
N GLY A 596 22.89 -15.63 36.26
CA GLY A 596 23.91 -16.16 37.18
C GLY A 596 23.99 -15.45 38.53
N SER A 597 23.14 -14.47 38.80
CA SER A 597 23.15 -13.72 40.05
C SER A 597 22.60 -14.54 41.22
N LEU A 598 23.10 -14.27 42.43
CA LEU A 598 22.65 -14.95 43.65
C LEU A 598 21.16 -14.69 43.94
N ALA A 599 20.67 -13.50 43.57
CA ALA A 599 19.26 -13.13 43.71
C ALA A 599 18.37 -13.96 42.79
N PHE A 600 18.82 -14.22 41.56
CA PHE A 600 18.12 -15.01 40.56
C PHE A 600 18.02 -16.50 40.98
N GLN A 601 19.13 -17.06 41.48
CA GLN A 601 19.15 -18.43 42.01
C GLN A 601 18.22 -18.62 43.22
N GLN A 602 18.10 -17.60 44.08
CA GLN A 602 17.18 -17.62 45.22
C GLN A 602 15.72 -17.55 44.80
N GLY A 603 15.38 -16.74 43.78
CA GLY A 603 14.03 -16.66 43.22
C GLY A 603 13.57 -17.98 42.61
N ILE A 604 14.41 -18.66 41.83
CA ILE A 604 14.13 -20.00 41.29
C ILE A 604 13.90 -21.01 42.42
N ALA A 605 14.74 -21.00 43.46
CA ALA A 605 14.60 -21.91 44.60
C ALA A 605 13.29 -21.66 45.41
N SER A 606 12.75 -20.45 45.39
CA SER A 606 11.44 -20.13 45.97
C SER A 606 10.29 -20.67 45.11
N LEU A 607 10.34 -20.48 43.78
CA LEU A 607 9.35 -21.04 42.86
C LEU A 607 9.30 -22.57 42.90
N GLN A 608 10.47 -23.23 43.01
CA GLN A 608 10.56 -24.70 43.15
C GLN A 608 9.93 -25.21 44.46
N ARG A 609 10.07 -24.47 45.57
CA ARG A 609 9.42 -24.82 46.84
C ARG A 609 7.90 -24.66 46.78
N LEU A 610 7.42 -23.61 46.12
CA LEU A 610 5.99 -23.38 45.90
C LEU A 610 5.38 -24.49 45.02
N LEU A 611 6.11 -24.96 44.00
CA LEU A 611 5.68 -26.07 43.15
C LEU A 611 5.51 -27.37 43.95
N ALA A 612 6.44 -27.66 44.86
CA ALA A 612 6.35 -28.83 45.72
C ALA A 612 5.15 -28.78 46.70
N ALA A 613 4.71 -27.58 47.09
CA ALA A 613 3.56 -27.40 47.99
C ALA A 613 2.19 -27.56 47.29
N LEU A 614 2.12 -27.32 45.98
CA LEU A 614 0.87 -27.35 45.20
C LEU A 614 0.53 -28.74 44.60
N MET A 615 1.43 -29.71 44.72
CA MET A 615 1.24 -31.06 44.19
C MET A 615 0.46 -31.95 45.19
N PRO A 616 -0.65 -32.60 44.79
CA PRO A 616 -1.35 -33.54 45.66
C PRO A 616 -0.48 -34.75 45.95
N ARG A 617 -0.48 -35.22 47.21
CA ARG A 617 0.38 -36.33 47.65
C ARG A 617 -0.13 -37.70 47.19
N GLU A 618 -1.42 -37.83 46.91
CA GLU A 618 -2.09 -39.08 46.53
C GLU A 618 -3.14 -38.83 45.44
N THR A 619 -3.30 -39.81 44.53
CA THR A 619 -4.36 -39.85 43.52
C THR A 619 -5.69 -40.22 44.19
N GLN A 620 -6.79 -39.50 43.90
CA GLN A 620 -8.07 -39.71 44.57
C GLN A 620 -9.27 -39.33 43.69
N LEU A 621 -10.37 -40.09 43.80
CA LEU A 621 -11.69 -39.75 43.25
C LEU A 621 -12.61 -39.15 44.32
N LEU A 622 -13.26 -38.03 44.01
CA LEU A 622 -14.06 -37.24 44.94
C LEU A 622 -15.57 -37.28 44.63
N ALA A 623 -16.37 -36.71 45.52
CA ALA A 623 -17.84 -36.71 45.41
C ALA A 623 -18.29 -35.80 44.26
N ASN A 624 -19.18 -36.30 43.40
CA ASN A 624 -19.76 -35.47 42.35
C ASN A 624 -20.64 -34.36 42.95
N TYR A 625 -20.73 -33.22 42.26
CA TYR A 625 -21.56 -32.10 42.66
C TYR A 625 -22.22 -31.44 41.45
N PRO A 626 -23.49 -31.00 41.54
CA PRO A 626 -24.42 -31.34 42.62
C PRO A 626 -24.71 -32.84 42.67
N ASN A 627 -25.17 -33.34 43.82
CA ASN A 627 -25.65 -34.70 44.03
C ASN A 627 -26.72 -34.69 45.14
N PRO A 628 -28.01 -34.99 44.84
CA PRO A 628 -28.55 -35.38 43.55
C PRO A 628 -28.45 -34.28 42.49
N PHE A 629 -28.53 -34.65 41.22
CA PHE A 629 -28.46 -33.71 40.11
C PHE A 629 -29.53 -33.94 39.04
N ASN A 630 -29.79 -32.88 38.27
CA ASN A 630 -30.68 -32.84 37.11
C ASN A 630 -30.38 -31.59 36.25
N PRO A 631 -30.02 -31.70 34.96
CA PRO A 631 -29.60 -32.90 34.25
C PRO A 631 -28.10 -33.22 34.42
N GLU A 632 -27.30 -32.28 34.93
CA GLU A 632 -25.83 -32.31 34.83
C GLU A 632 -25.09 -32.36 36.17
N THR A 633 -23.86 -32.91 36.17
CA THR A 633 -23.00 -33.01 37.35
C THR A 633 -21.51 -32.94 36.98
N TRP A 634 -20.70 -32.54 37.95
CA TRP A 634 -19.23 -32.53 37.87
C TRP A 634 -18.66 -33.59 38.79
N ILE A 635 -17.69 -34.36 38.30
CA ILE A 635 -17.02 -35.47 38.98
C ILE A 635 -15.57 -35.07 39.26
N PRO A 636 -15.27 -34.58 40.49
CA PRO A 636 -13.94 -34.12 40.83
C PRO A 636 -12.96 -35.26 41.13
N TYR A 637 -11.68 -35.06 40.81
CA TYR A 637 -10.59 -35.98 41.11
C TYR A 637 -9.26 -35.23 41.33
N GLN A 638 -8.20 -35.95 41.75
CA GLN A 638 -6.83 -35.43 41.81
C GLN A 638 -5.83 -36.53 41.47
N LEU A 639 -4.68 -36.15 40.91
CA LEU A 639 -3.62 -37.05 40.44
C LEU A 639 -2.30 -36.68 41.11
N ALA A 640 -1.68 -37.59 41.87
CA ALA A 640 -0.35 -37.37 42.45
C ALA A 640 0.77 -37.39 41.39
N THR A 641 0.57 -38.19 40.35
CA THR A 641 1.47 -38.33 39.19
C THR A 641 0.65 -38.24 37.91
N ALA A 642 1.24 -37.77 36.82
CA ALA A 642 0.57 -37.72 35.53
C ALA A 642 0.20 -39.13 35.07
N ALA A 643 -0.99 -39.31 34.50
CA ALA A 643 -1.50 -40.62 34.08
C ALA A 643 -2.61 -40.47 33.03
N ASP A 644 -2.89 -41.53 32.28
CA ASP A 644 -4.06 -41.57 31.40
C ASP A 644 -5.34 -41.72 32.22
N VAL A 645 -6.33 -40.84 32.03
CA VAL A 645 -7.54 -40.75 32.86
C VAL A 645 -8.79 -41.13 32.08
N GLN A 646 -9.55 -42.07 32.63
CA GLN A 646 -10.88 -42.40 32.12
C GLN A 646 -11.90 -42.51 33.27
N ILE A 647 -13.11 -41.98 33.04
CA ILE A 647 -14.25 -42.14 33.95
C ILE A 647 -15.35 -42.93 33.26
N ARG A 648 -15.72 -44.08 33.83
CA ARG A 648 -16.80 -44.94 33.34
C ARG A 648 -18.02 -44.82 34.23
N ILE A 649 -19.18 -44.58 33.62
CA ILE A 649 -20.46 -44.40 34.30
C ILE A 649 -21.34 -45.62 34.06
N TYR A 650 -21.90 -46.17 35.14
CA TYR A 650 -22.70 -47.40 35.15
C TYR A 650 -24.07 -47.16 35.78
N ALA A 651 -25.09 -47.81 35.23
CA ALA A 651 -26.40 -47.92 35.86
C ALA A 651 -26.37 -48.85 37.08
N ALA A 652 -27.38 -48.78 37.94
CA ALA A 652 -27.46 -49.59 39.17
C ALA A 652 -27.37 -51.12 38.95
N ASN A 653 -27.70 -51.61 37.75
CA ASN A 653 -27.59 -53.01 37.35
C ASN A 653 -26.20 -53.40 36.78
N GLY A 654 -25.24 -52.47 36.75
CA GLY A 654 -23.90 -52.68 36.21
C GLY A 654 -23.74 -52.44 34.72
N THR A 655 -24.80 -52.07 33.99
CA THR A 655 -24.71 -51.73 32.56
C THR A 655 -23.91 -50.43 32.39
N LEU A 656 -22.92 -50.44 31.49
CA LEU A 656 -22.15 -49.25 31.11
C LEU A 656 -23.08 -48.25 30.38
N VAL A 657 -23.07 -47.01 30.85
CA VAL A 657 -23.93 -45.91 30.36
C VAL A 657 -23.13 -44.94 29.51
N ARG A 658 -21.93 -44.57 29.95
CA ARG A 658 -21.04 -43.62 29.26
C ARG A 658 -19.58 -43.77 29.69
N ILE A 659 -18.66 -43.54 28.76
CA ILE A 659 -17.23 -43.39 28.99
C ILE A 659 -16.86 -41.93 28.75
N LEU A 660 -16.18 -41.33 29.72
CA LEU A 660 -15.55 -40.03 29.59
C LEU A 660 -14.03 -40.27 29.53
N ASP A 661 -13.46 -40.15 28.34
CA ASP A 661 -12.03 -40.35 28.11
C ASP A 661 -11.32 -39.01 28.03
N PHE A 662 -10.34 -38.82 28.92
CA PHE A 662 -9.56 -37.58 29.03
C PHE A 662 -8.11 -37.78 28.54
N GLY A 663 -7.73 -39.00 28.14
CA GLY A 663 -6.34 -39.32 27.76
C GLY A 663 -5.33 -38.95 28.85
N HIS A 664 -4.11 -38.61 28.43
CA HIS A 664 -3.02 -38.27 29.34
C HIS A 664 -3.28 -36.96 30.08
N GLN A 665 -3.38 -37.03 31.41
CA GLN A 665 -3.61 -35.90 32.28
C GLN A 665 -2.39 -35.65 33.19
N PRO A 666 -1.93 -34.40 33.33
CA PRO A 666 -0.83 -34.07 34.24
C PRO A 666 -1.22 -34.26 35.72
N ALA A 667 -0.22 -34.41 36.59
CA ALA A 667 -0.45 -34.46 38.03
C ALA A 667 -1.06 -33.13 38.52
N GLY A 668 -2.18 -33.18 39.25
CA GLY A 668 -2.86 -31.96 39.69
C GLY A 668 -4.23 -32.20 40.32
N ILE A 669 -4.92 -31.10 40.66
CA ILE A 669 -6.22 -31.09 41.32
C ILE A 669 -7.30 -30.72 40.30
N TYR A 670 -8.30 -31.60 40.10
CA TYR A 670 -9.38 -31.48 39.13
C TYR A 670 -10.73 -31.38 39.84
N GLN A 671 -10.88 -30.37 40.70
CA GLN A 671 -12.04 -30.23 41.58
C GLN A 671 -13.05 -29.18 41.12
N GLN A 672 -12.60 -28.12 40.44
CA GLN A 672 -13.45 -27.01 39.99
C GLN A 672 -14.21 -27.36 38.70
N ARG A 673 -15.31 -26.66 38.39
CA ARG A 673 -16.23 -27.03 37.29
C ARG A 673 -15.58 -27.02 35.91
N ASP A 674 -14.58 -26.19 35.72
CA ASP A 674 -13.77 -26.05 34.50
C ASP A 674 -12.76 -27.20 34.31
N ARG A 675 -12.41 -27.92 35.39
CA ARG A 675 -11.42 -29.00 35.38
C ARG A 675 -11.99 -30.38 35.72
N ALA A 676 -13.06 -30.45 36.49
CA ALA A 676 -13.71 -31.69 36.90
C ALA A 676 -14.40 -32.35 35.69
N ALA A 677 -14.52 -33.67 35.73
CA ALA A 677 -15.16 -34.39 34.64
C ALA A 677 -16.66 -34.06 34.60
N TYR A 678 -17.15 -33.65 33.43
CA TYR A 678 -18.54 -33.24 33.24
C TYR A 678 -19.40 -34.38 32.70
N TRP A 679 -20.60 -34.54 33.25
CA TRP A 679 -21.63 -35.40 32.68
C TRP A 679 -22.98 -34.70 32.62
N ASP A 680 -23.59 -34.72 31.44
CA ASP A 680 -24.88 -34.12 31.07
C ASP A 680 -26.10 -35.03 31.35
N GLY A 681 -25.89 -36.17 32.00
CA GLY A 681 -26.96 -37.15 32.24
C GLY A 681 -27.44 -37.88 30.99
N LYS A 682 -26.60 -37.98 29.94
CA LYS A 682 -26.90 -38.73 28.71
C LYS A 682 -26.02 -39.98 28.54
N ASN A 683 -26.54 -41.00 27.85
CA ASN A 683 -25.79 -42.19 27.46
C ASN A 683 -24.89 -41.92 26.22
N GLU A 684 -24.16 -42.93 25.76
CA GLU A 684 -23.33 -42.86 24.53
C GLU A 684 -24.10 -42.44 23.25
N MET A 685 -25.40 -42.73 23.18
CA MET A 685 -26.26 -42.36 22.04
C MET A 685 -26.83 -40.94 22.17
N GLY A 686 -26.48 -40.20 23.23
CA GLY A 686 -26.97 -38.84 23.50
C GLY A 686 -28.37 -38.77 24.11
N GLU A 687 -28.93 -39.89 24.55
CA GLU A 687 -30.26 -39.97 25.15
C GLU A 687 -30.19 -39.73 26.67
N SER A 688 -31.13 -38.95 27.21
CA SER A 688 -31.16 -38.67 28.66
C SER A 688 -31.53 -39.91 29.48
N VAL A 689 -30.71 -40.26 30.46
CA VAL A 689 -30.92 -41.44 31.31
C VAL A 689 -31.99 -41.21 32.38
N ALA A 690 -32.65 -42.25 32.88
CA ALA A 690 -33.75 -42.11 33.85
C ALA A 690 -33.27 -41.65 35.25
N SER A 691 -34.18 -41.07 36.06
CA SER A 691 -33.93 -40.83 37.50
C SER A 691 -33.56 -42.14 38.19
N GLY A 692 -32.55 -42.10 39.07
CA GLY A 692 -32.06 -43.30 39.73
C GLY A 692 -30.62 -43.20 40.21
N VAL A 693 -30.13 -44.32 40.75
CA VAL A 693 -28.75 -44.45 41.24
C VAL A 693 -27.83 -44.88 40.11
N TYR A 694 -26.70 -44.18 40.00
CA TYR A 694 -25.62 -44.51 39.07
C TYR A 694 -24.29 -44.57 39.82
N PHE A 695 -23.31 -45.23 39.23
CA PHE A 695 -21.95 -45.33 39.75
C PHE A 695 -20.96 -44.78 38.72
N TYR A 696 -19.92 -44.12 39.18
CA TYR A 696 -18.84 -43.64 38.34
C TYR A 696 -17.51 -44.14 38.88
N THR A 697 -16.65 -44.62 37.97
CA THR A 697 -15.35 -45.20 38.30
C THR A 697 -14.27 -44.44 37.58
N LEU A 698 -13.31 -43.89 38.33
CA LEU A 698 -12.06 -43.35 37.80
C LEU A 698 -11.07 -44.51 37.65
N SER A 699 -10.45 -44.63 36.49
CA SER A 699 -9.31 -45.52 36.24
C SER A 699 -8.14 -44.71 35.68
N THR A 700 -6.94 -44.95 36.21
CA THR A 700 -5.70 -44.44 35.63
C THR A 700 -4.82 -45.58 35.13
N GLU A 701 -4.35 -45.52 33.88
CA GLU A 701 -3.39 -46.48 33.32
C GLU A 701 -2.01 -45.83 33.16
N SER A 702 -0.94 -46.54 33.53
CA SER A 702 0.44 -46.06 33.35
C SER A 702 1.00 -46.49 31.99
N THR A 703 1.18 -45.54 31.08
CA THR A 703 1.81 -45.76 29.77
C THR A 703 3.34 -45.69 29.88
N ARG A 704 3.97 -46.87 30.08
CA ARG A 704 5.41 -47.22 29.86
C ARG A 704 6.49 -46.56 30.76
N ASP A 705 7.28 -47.44 31.37
CA ASP A 705 8.68 -47.31 31.83
C ASP A 705 9.05 -46.47 33.07
N SER A 706 8.22 -46.42 34.12
CA SER A 706 8.77 -46.25 35.48
C SER A 706 7.96 -46.96 36.56
N VAL A 707 8.69 -47.70 37.40
CA VAL A 707 8.26 -48.71 38.38
C VAL A 707 7.58 -48.09 39.63
N THR A 708 6.78 -47.02 39.50
CA THR A 708 6.23 -46.32 40.69
C THR A 708 4.80 -45.76 40.60
N ALA A 709 4.10 -45.79 39.47
CA ALA A 709 2.70 -45.32 39.41
C ALA A 709 1.73 -46.51 39.31
N GLY A 710 1.24 -46.98 40.46
CA GLY A 710 0.24 -48.05 40.50
C GLY A 710 -1.06 -47.61 39.83
N ASP A 711 -1.67 -48.50 39.05
CA ASP A 711 -3.00 -48.28 38.48
C ASP A 711 -3.98 -47.90 39.61
N PHE A 712 -4.54 -46.69 39.54
CA PHE A 712 -5.52 -46.23 40.51
C PHE A 712 -6.93 -46.46 39.97
N THR A 713 -7.74 -47.19 40.74
CA THR A 713 -9.17 -47.31 40.47
C THR A 713 -9.99 -46.98 41.71
N ALA A 714 -10.98 -46.11 41.57
CA ALA A 714 -11.93 -45.82 42.63
C ALA A 714 -13.34 -45.63 42.05
N THR A 715 -14.35 -46.13 42.76
CA THR A 715 -15.76 -46.05 42.36
C THR A 715 -16.55 -45.28 43.41
N ARG A 716 -17.47 -44.42 42.96
CA ARG A 716 -18.40 -43.68 43.81
C ARG A 716 -19.82 -43.71 43.26
N LYS A 717 -20.78 -43.41 44.13
CA LYS A 717 -22.22 -43.38 43.84
C LYS A 717 -22.69 -41.96 43.56
N MET A 718 -23.59 -41.80 42.59
CA MET A 718 -24.33 -40.56 42.32
C MET A 718 -25.83 -40.83 42.13
N LEU A 719 -26.66 -39.79 42.31
CA LEU A 719 -28.11 -39.86 42.21
C LEU A 719 -28.64 -38.83 41.21
N ILE A 720 -29.44 -39.31 40.24
CA ILE A 720 -30.19 -38.45 39.31
C ILE A 720 -31.62 -38.31 39.82
N ALA A 721 -32.09 -37.08 39.96
CA ALA A 721 -33.44 -36.76 40.40
C ALA A 721 -34.12 -35.78 39.42
N LYS A 722 -34.71 -36.32 38.35
CA LYS A 722 -35.46 -35.54 37.36
C LYS A 722 -36.78 -35.00 37.86
#